data_AF-A0A0D9Z166-F1
#
_entry.id   AF-A0A0D9Z166-F1
#
_cell.length_a   1.000
_cell.length_b   1.000
_cell.length_c   1.000
_cell.angle_alpha   90.00
_cell.angle_beta   90.00
_cell.angle_gamma   90.00
#
_symmetry.space_group_name_H-M   'P 1'
#
loop_
_entity.id
_entity.type
_entity.pdbx_description
1 polymer ?
#
loop_
_entity_poly.entity_id
_entity_poly.type
_entity_poly.pdbx_seq_one_letter_code
_entity_poly.pdbx_strand_id
1 'polypeptide(L)'
;MEPAERHRRRRRRAHTADEAAAVLRKAWCRLRLSARDPSRVPPWDAVVLTAASPEQAALYDRQLARARRLGLFPASTAALAVPDPDAARIGSGAATLHAVASLVRHLIAQASKEEIAELLPEASDSSADDIPLSSVVRFMANKHILLLHAGGDSKRVPWANPMGKAFLPLPYLAGDNPDGPVPLLFDHILAISSSARQAFKNQGGIFIMTGDVLPCFDASNLVLPDDAACIVTVPTTLDVAANHGVVVAAKDGTDGENYSLCLVDNLLQKPTVHELVEGQAIRDDGRALLDTGIISARGKAWQELVRLAYSSSHVMIKELITSRKEMSLYEDLVAAWVPSRHEWLRTRPFGMELIAALGKHRMFSFCSYDFSFLHFGTSAEVLDHLAGSYSGLVGRRHMSSIPETTACDIAATAVILSSKISAGVSVGEDSLVYDSSLSGRIRIGSQCIVVGVNIHELHGNRSQIISTSSYFTLPDRHCLWEVPLVNSVERVMVYCGLHDNPKVSMKKDGTFCGKPWRNVLEHLKIQDTDLWSSTNEDNCLWNAKLFPVMSLPETLKVGMWLMGSTCDLDGKVASLWKESQRISLEELHRSIDYHQLCVNSSKHQADLATNIAKACMTYGLLGRNLFQLCEEMLQKENSCVEVCNELLSLCPSHGDQYSGVLPQSRRYQVKMDLLTASGDLSTAAIVEDKVWASIASETASAIKYGSKEPSSDSKCSSNGNLHPKKAIVELPVRVDFVGGWSDTPPWSLERPGCVLNMAIRLEGNLPVGAMIETTMDHLGVLIEDDAGRNVCIDDLSSITSPFKENDSFRLVKSALIVTGVLNHERLSKLGLNIRTWANVPRGSGLGTSSILAAAVVKGLFQLIEGDESDATVARAVLVVEQVMGTGGGWQDQIGGLYPGIKCTQSFPGQPLRLHVVPLLASPQLIQELQQRLLVVFTGQVRLAHRVLQKVVTRYLRRDSLLISSIKRLAELAKIGREALMNGEIDELGGIMSEAWRLHQELDPFCSNKLVDELFAFADPYCCGYKLVGAGGGGFALMLGKNLNSAKELRQALENSATFDVKVYNWNVAMTP
;
A
#
# COMPACT_ATOMS: atom_id res chain seq x y z
N MET A 1 -26.03 -14.42 -32.39
CA MET A 1 -25.04 -14.23 -31.30
C MET A 1 -23.69 -14.66 -31.82
N GLU A 2 -22.76 -13.73 -31.93
CA GLU A 2 -21.43 -13.94 -32.52
C GLU A 2 -20.51 -14.78 -31.61
N PRO A 3 -19.51 -15.49 -32.19
CA PRO A 3 -18.52 -16.24 -31.43
C PRO A 3 -17.70 -15.39 -30.45
N ALA A 4 -17.56 -14.08 -30.70
CA ALA A 4 -16.83 -13.14 -29.86
C ALA A 4 -17.48 -12.96 -28.47
N GLU A 5 -18.82 -12.99 -28.38
CA GLU A 5 -19.54 -12.94 -27.09
C GLU A 5 -19.36 -14.24 -26.28
N ARG A 6 -19.20 -15.39 -26.96
CA ARG A 6 -18.91 -16.67 -26.30
C ARG A 6 -17.51 -16.71 -25.69
N HIS A 7 -16.53 -16.01 -26.28
CA HIS A 7 -15.19 -15.91 -25.71
C HIS A 7 -15.12 -14.94 -24.52
N ARG A 8 -15.82 -13.80 -24.57
CA ARG A 8 -15.95 -12.88 -23.42
C ARG A 8 -16.73 -13.50 -22.24
N ARG A 9 -17.82 -14.24 -22.50
CA ARG A 9 -18.60 -14.89 -21.43
C ARG A 9 -17.90 -16.10 -20.78
N ARG A 10 -16.97 -16.76 -21.46
CA ARG A 10 -16.26 -17.94 -20.91
C ARG A 10 -15.16 -17.63 -19.88
N ARG A 11 -14.76 -16.36 -19.71
CA ARG A 11 -13.83 -15.95 -18.63
C ARG A 11 -14.50 -15.67 -17.28
N ARG A 12 -15.83 -15.77 -17.16
CA ARG A 12 -16.55 -15.59 -15.88
C ARG A 12 -16.52 -16.87 -15.04
N ARG A 13 -15.34 -17.28 -14.58
CA ARG A 13 -15.13 -18.32 -13.56
C ARG A 13 -14.42 -17.67 -12.37
N ALA A 14 -14.79 -18.10 -11.16
CA ALA A 14 -14.31 -17.68 -9.83
C ALA A 14 -13.08 -16.76 -9.81
N HIS A 15 -13.21 -15.60 -9.16
CA HIS A 15 -12.09 -14.70 -8.89
C HIS A 15 -10.87 -15.48 -8.43
N THR A 16 -9.83 -15.49 -9.27
CA THR A 16 -8.57 -16.11 -8.92
C THR A 16 -7.88 -15.26 -7.84
N ALA A 17 -6.99 -15.87 -7.06
CA ALA A 17 -6.17 -15.13 -6.08
C ALA A 17 -5.48 -13.91 -6.71
N ASP A 18 -5.06 -14.04 -7.97
CA ASP A 18 -4.35 -13.00 -8.73
C ASP A 18 -5.24 -11.78 -9.03
N GLU A 19 -6.51 -11.99 -9.36
CA GLU A 19 -7.47 -10.91 -9.58
C GLU A 19 -7.72 -10.14 -8.28
N ALA A 20 -7.92 -10.85 -7.17
CA ALA A 20 -8.05 -10.22 -5.85
C ALA A 20 -6.76 -9.48 -5.45
N ALA A 21 -5.57 -10.03 -5.79
CA ALA A 21 -4.29 -9.37 -5.59
C ALA A 21 -4.23 -8.03 -6.33
N ALA A 22 -4.64 -8.03 -7.61
CA ALA A 22 -4.61 -6.85 -8.46
C ALA A 22 -5.54 -5.76 -7.94
N VAL A 23 -6.77 -6.12 -7.56
CA VAL A 23 -7.75 -5.21 -6.95
C VAL A 23 -7.20 -4.62 -5.66
N LEU A 24 -6.68 -5.44 -4.76
CA LEU A 24 -6.10 -4.97 -3.49
C LEU A 24 -4.88 -4.07 -3.72
N ARG A 25 -3.95 -4.43 -4.61
CA ARG A 25 -2.79 -3.59 -4.94
C ARG A 25 -3.21 -2.22 -5.50
N LYS A 26 -4.21 -2.19 -6.38
CA LYS A 26 -4.79 -0.94 -6.93
C LYS A 26 -5.38 -0.09 -5.80
N ALA A 27 -6.17 -0.70 -4.92
CA ALA A 27 -6.79 -0.02 -3.77
C ALA A 27 -5.73 0.55 -2.79
N TRP A 28 -4.72 -0.25 -2.45
CA TRP A 28 -3.59 0.17 -1.59
C TRP A 28 -2.77 1.32 -2.20
N CYS A 29 -2.54 1.27 -3.52
CA CYS A 29 -1.85 2.35 -4.23
C CYS A 29 -2.62 3.67 -4.10
N ARG A 30 -3.95 3.63 -4.30
CA ARG A 30 -4.81 4.81 -4.13
C ARG A 30 -4.82 5.32 -2.69
N LEU A 31 -4.93 4.43 -1.70
CA LEU A 31 -4.89 4.81 -0.29
C LEU A 31 -3.61 5.56 0.06
N ARG A 32 -2.46 4.99 -0.31
CA ARG A 32 -1.14 5.61 -0.07
C ARG A 32 -1.01 6.95 -0.77
N LEU A 33 -1.53 7.08 -1.99
CA LEU A 33 -1.54 8.36 -2.70
C LEU A 33 -2.42 9.39 -2.00
N SER A 34 -3.60 9.00 -1.52
CA SER A 34 -4.50 9.89 -0.76
C SER A 34 -3.90 10.40 0.55
N ALA A 35 -3.07 9.58 1.20
CA ALA A 35 -2.36 9.98 2.42
C ALA A 35 -1.15 10.87 2.15
N ARG A 36 -0.42 10.63 1.05
CA ARG A 36 0.79 11.39 0.69
C ARG A 36 0.51 12.70 -0.02
N ASP A 37 -0.54 12.75 -0.85
CA ASP A 37 -0.96 13.92 -1.59
C ASP A 37 -2.50 14.02 -1.64
N PRO A 38 -3.13 14.53 -0.56
CA PRO A 38 -4.58 14.71 -0.46
C PRO A 38 -5.18 15.61 -1.55
N SER A 39 -4.37 16.46 -2.18
CA SER A 39 -4.84 17.39 -3.23
C SER A 39 -5.14 16.67 -4.55
N ARG A 40 -4.40 15.59 -4.84
CA ARG A 40 -4.56 14.76 -6.03
C ARG A 40 -5.62 13.68 -5.84
N VAL A 41 -5.61 13.03 -4.68
CA VAL A 41 -6.61 12.02 -4.31
C VAL A 41 -7.23 12.41 -2.97
N PRO A 42 -8.46 12.95 -2.97
CA PRO A 42 -9.13 13.35 -1.75
C PRO A 42 -9.30 12.16 -0.79
N PRO A 43 -8.84 12.29 0.48
CA PRO A 43 -9.09 11.29 1.52
C PRO A 43 -10.54 11.37 2.00
N TRP A 44 -10.91 10.49 2.93
CA TRP A 44 -12.10 10.66 3.75
C TRP A 44 -11.92 11.86 4.69
N ASP A 45 -12.98 12.64 4.92
CA ASP A 45 -12.96 13.73 5.92
C ASP A 45 -12.96 13.15 7.34
N ALA A 46 -13.67 12.02 7.54
CA ALA A 46 -13.58 11.27 8.79
C ALA A 46 -13.67 9.75 8.59
N VAL A 47 -13.02 9.01 9.48
CA VAL A 47 -13.12 7.56 9.66
C VAL A 47 -13.66 7.26 11.05
N VAL A 48 -14.84 6.65 11.13
CA VAL A 48 -15.56 6.41 12.38
C VAL A 48 -15.73 4.92 12.61
N LEU A 49 -15.40 4.43 13.80
CA LEU A 49 -15.67 3.05 14.21
C LEU A 49 -16.71 3.04 15.32
N THR A 50 -17.75 2.22 15.20
CA THR A 50 -18.64 1.96 16.34
C THR A 50 -18.00 0.93 17.29
N ALA A 51 -18.17 1.08 18.59
CA ALA A 51 -17.70 0.17 19.62
C ALA A 51 -18.84 -0.20 20.59
N ALA A 52 -18.78 -1.37 21.21
CA ALA A 52 -19.77 -1.86 22.15
C ALA A 52 -19.67 -1.21 23.54
N SER A 53 -18.49 -0.70 23.92
CA SER A 53 -18.25 -0.09 25.22
C SER A 53 -17.14 0.97 25.15
N PRO A 54 -17.04 1.87 26.14
CA PRO A 54 -15.96 2.85 26.23
C PRO A 54 -14.55 2.23 26.22
N GLU A 55 -14.37 1.07 26.86
CA GLU A 55 -13.09 0.36 26.90
C GLU A 55 -12.70 -0.17 25.51
N GLN A 56 -13.68 -0.70 24.76
CA GLN A 56 -13.45 -1.12 23.38
C GLN A 56 -13.19 0.09 22.46
N ALA A 57 -13.87 1.22 22.68
CA ALA A 57 -13.58 2.45 21.94
C ALA A 57 -12.14 2.91 22.18
N ALA A 58 -11.65 2.88 23.43
CA ALA A 58 -10.27 3.24 23.75
C ALA A 58 -9.24 2.32 23.06
N LEU A 59 -9.54 1.02 22.91
CA LEU A 59 -8.73 0.11 22.09
C LEU A 59 -8.70 0.54 20.62
N TYR A 60 -9.86 0.85 20.05
CA TYR A 60 -9.99 1.23 18.64
C TYR A 60 -9.32 2.59 18.36
N ASP A 61 -9.38 3.55 19.28
CA ASP A 61 -8.67 4.82 19.16
C ASP A 61 -7.15 4.62 19.07
N ARG A 62 -6.59 3.65 19.80
CA ARG A 62 -5.16 3.30 19.67
C ARG A 62 -4.83 2.65 18.33
N GLN A 63 -5.73 1.82 17.79
CA GLN A 63 -5.56 1.24 16.46
C GLN A 63 -5.66 2.31 15.36
N LEU A 64 -6.56 3.28 15.51
CA LEU A 64 -6.65 4.45 14.62
C LEU A 64 -5.40 5.32 14.72
N ALA A 65 -4.87 5.54 15.92
CA ALA A 65 -3.60 6.24 16.12
C ALA A 65 -2.43 5.50 15.44
N ARG A 66 -2.39 4.17 15.53
CA ARG A 66 -1.42 3.33 14.81
C ARG A 66 -1.57 3.51 13.29
N ALA A 67 -2.77 3.41 12.74
CA ALA A 67 -3.03 3.60 11.31
C ALA A 67 -2.57 4.99 10.81
N ARG A 68 -2.79 6.04 11.62
CA ARG A 68 -2.30 7.40 11.35
C ARG A 68 -0.76 7.47 11.34
N ARG A 69 -0.08 6.85 12.32
CA ARG A 69 1.39 6.79 12.35
C ARG A 69 1.98 6.08 11.13
N LEU A 70 1.31 5.03 10.65
CA LEU A 70 1.69 4.31 9.43
C LEU A 70 1.38 5.09 8.13
N GLY A 71 0.79 6.29 8.23
CA GLY A 71 0.46 7.12 7.09
C GLY A 71 -0.63 6.52 6.20
N LEU A 72 -1.60 5.80 6.78
CA LEU A 72 -2.73 5.24 6.02
C LEU A 72 -3.78 6.30 5.64
N PHE A 73 -3.86 7.39 6.40
CA PHE A 73 -4.68 8.56 6.09
C PHE A 73 -4.00 9.83 6.65
N PRO A 74 -4.25 11.01 6.06
CA PRO A 74 -3.58 12.24 6.46
C PRO A 74 -4.05 12.75 7.82
N ALA A 75 -3.27 13.64 8.44
CA ALA A 75 -3.61 14.26 9.73
C ALA A 75 -4.92 15.07 9.68
N SER A 76 -5.31 15.56 8.50
CA SER A 76 -6.58 16.26 8.27
C SER A 76 -7.81 15.36 8.37
N THR A 77 -7.65 14.03 8.26
CA THR A 77 -8.76 13.08 8.41
C THR A 77 -9.04 12.86 9.90
N ALA A 78 -10.23 13.26 10.34
CA ALA A 78 -10.72 12.97 11.68
C ALA A 78 -10.87 11.45 11.85
N ALA A 79 -10.48 10.91 13.01
CA ALA A 79 -10.65 9.48 13.29
C ALA A 79 -11.09 9.31 14.72
N LEU A 80 -12.21 8.61 14.93
CA LEU A 80 -12.77 8.37 16.26
C LEU A 80 -13.45 7.01 16.38
N ALA A 81 -13.32 6.39 17.55
CA ALA A 81 -14.17 5.30 17.98
C ALA A 81 -15.34 5.83 18.83
N VAL A 82 -16.56 5.41 18.50
CA VAL A 82 -17.78 5.83 19.20
C VAL A 82 -18.40 4.63 19.91
N PRO A 83 -18.39 4.61 21.26
CA PRO A 83 -19.02 3.54 22.01
C PRO A 83 -20.54 3.67 22.04
N ASP A 84 -21.22 2.53 22.19
CA ASP A 84 -22.63 2.49 22.59
C ASP A 84 -22.78 3.17 23.98
N PRO A 85 -23.73 4.12 24.15
CA PRO A 85 -23.92 4.83 25.42
C PRO A 85 -24.25 3.90 26.58
N ASP A 86 -23.72 4.22 27.77
CA ASP A 86 -23.86 3.42 28.99
C ASP A 86 -23.41 1.94 28.85
N ALA A 87 -22.61 1.63 27.82
CA ALA A 87 -22.29 0.26 27.39
C ALA A 87 -23.53 -0.62 27.16
N ALA A 88 -24.67 0.01 26.84
CA ALA A 88 -25.94 -0.66 26.57
C ALA A 88 -26.09 -0.87 25.06
N ARG A 89 -26.37 -2.11 24.65
CA ARG A 89 -26.51 -2.45 23.24
C ARG A 89 -27.75 -1.78 22.65
N ILE A 90 -27.54 -0.89 21.67
CA ILE A 90 -28.63 -0.11 21.03
C ILE A 90 -28.96 -0.57 19.61
N GLY A 91 -28.18 -1.50 19.05
CA GLY A 91 -28.32 -2.00 17.69
C GLY A 91 -27.61 -1.13 16.65
N SER A 92 -27.31 -1.72 15.48
CA SER A 92 -26.47 -1.08 14.47
C SER A 92 -27.05 0.22 13.90
N GLY A 93 -28.37 0.32 13.72
CA GLY A 93 -29.03 1.51 13.19
C GLY A 93 -28.95 2.70 14.15
N ALA A 94 -29.21 2.47 15.45
CA ALA A 94 -29.05 3.50 16.46
C ALA A 94 -27.57 3.87 16.66
N ALA A 95 -26.67 2.90 16.61
CA ALA A 95 -25.22 3.14 16.64
C ALA A 95 -24.76 4.01 15.45
N THR A 96 -25.32 3.84 14.25
CA THR A 96 -25.06 4.73 13.11
C THR A 96 -25.47 6.17 13.42
N LEU A 97 -26.70 6.39 13.91
CA LEU A 97 -27.19 7.72 14.27
C LEU A 97 -26.34 8.35 15.38
N HIS A 98 -25.99 7.57 16.40
CA HIS A 98 -25.13 8.02 17.49
C HIS A 98 -23.74 8.41 17.00
N ALA A 99 -23.12 7.59 16.16
CA ALA A 99 -21.81 7.84 15.58
C ALA A 99 -21.78 9.11 14.72
N VAL A 100 -22.81 9.34 13.91
CA VAL A 100 -22.94 10.58 13.13
C VAL A 100 -23.08 11.79 14.06
N ALA A 101 -23.93 11.73 15.09
CA ALA A 101 -24.10 12.82 16.03
C ALA A 101 -22.81 13.14 16.81
N SER A 102 -22.09 12.11 17.27
CA SER A 102 -20.81 12.25 17.97
C SER A 102 -19.72 12.80 17.07
N LEU A 103 -19.65 12.37 15.80
CA LEU A 103 -18.75 12.94 14.81
C LEU A 103 -19.03 14.43 14.58
N VAL A 104 -20.29 14.81 14.43
CA VAL A 104 -20.67 16.22 14.21
C VAL A 104 -20.17 17.09 15.37
N ARG A 105 -20.43 16.68 16.62
CA ARG A 105 -19.95 17.41 17.80
C ARG A 105 -18.42 17.49 17.83
N HIS A 106 -17.74 16.39 17.49
CA HIS A 106 -16.29 16.34 17.44
C HIS A 106 -15.70 17.32 16.41
N LEU A 107 -16.25 17.34 15.19
CA LEU A 107 -15.79 18.23 14.12
C LEU A 107 -16.06 19.70 14.45
N ILE A 108 -17.22 20.02 15.02
CA ILE A 108 -17.54 21.39 15.48
C ILE A 108 -16.56 21.84 16.57
N ALA A 109 -16.24 20.97 17.52
CA ALA A 109 -15.27 21.28 18.58
C ALA A 109 -13.84 21.49 18.07
N GLN A 110 -13.50 20.98 16.88
CA GLN A 110 -12.20 21.12 16.24
C GLN A 110 -12.14 22.22 15.17
N ALA A 111 -13.28 22.77 14.75
CA ALA A 111 -13.34 23.77 13.69
C ALA A 111 -12.63 25.06 14.09
N SER A 112 -11.95 25.71 13.14
CA SER A 112 -11.26 26.99 13.41
C SER A 112 -12.25 28.12 13.65
N LYS A 113 -11.82 29.20 14.30
CA LYS A 113 -12.66 30.40 14.48
C LYS A 113 -13.10 31.00 13.14
N GLU A 114 -12.29 30.91 12.08
CA GLU A 114 -12.67 31.35 10.74
C GLU A 114 -13.69 30.42 10.07
N GLU A 115 -13.53 29.09 10.18
CA GLU A 115 -14.50 28.13 9.66
C GLU A 115 -15.86 28.26 10.35
N ILE A 116 -15.85 28.51 11.67
CA ILE A 116 -17.05 28.80 12.45
C ILE A 116 -17.66 30.14 11.99
N ALA A 117 -16.86 31.19 11.78
CA ALA A 117 -17.37 32.50 11.35
C ALA A 117 -17.93 32.50 9.91
N GLU A 118 -17.35 31.72 8.99
CA GLU A 118 -17.75 31.68 7.57
C GLU A 118 -18.95 30.75 7.33
N LEU A 119 -19.10 29.67 8.12
CA LEU A 119 -20.15 28.65 7.94
C LEU A 119 -21.24 28.67 9.04
N LEU A 120 -20.95 29.23 10.21
CA LEU A 120 -21.85 29.34 11.38
C LEU A 120 -21.92 30.81 11.89
N PRO A 121 -22.42 31.77 11.10
CA PRO A 121 -22.35 33.22 11.42
C PRO A 121 -23.02 33.66 12.73
N GLU A 122 -23.86 32.81 13.35
CA GLU A 122 -24.55 33.08 14.62
C GLU A 122 -23.87 32.44 15.85
N ALA A 123 -22.76 31.70 15.68
CA ALA A 123 -22.15 30.87 16.73
C ALA A 123 -21.05 31.59 17.55
N SER A 124 -20.91 32.92 17.44
CA SER A 124 -19.68 33.61 17.88
C SER A 124 -19.41 33.60 19.39
N ASP A 125 -20.35 33.19 20.25
CA ASP A 125 -20.17 33.10 21.71
C ASP A 125 -20.98 31.96 22.40
N SER A 126 -21.51 30.98 21.65
CA SER A 126 -22.47 30.00 22.17
C SER A 126 -21.87 28.60 22.38
N SER A 127 -22.46 27.80 23.29
CA SER A 127 -22.04 26.41 23.53
C SER A 127 -22.30 25.54 22.29
N ALA A 128 -21.63 24.38 22.15
CA ALA A 128 -21.80 23.48 21.00
C ALA A 128 -23.26 22.98 20.81
N ASP A 129 -24.09 23.11 21.84
CA ASP A 129 -25.51 22.72 21.82
C ASP A 129 -26.45 23.86 21.36
N ASP A 130 -25.97 25.10 21.23
CA ASP A 130 -26.75 26.27 20.82
C ASP A 130 -26.68 26.58 19.32
N ILE A 131 -25.97 25.76 18.52
CA ILE A 131 -25.78 25.99 17.08
C ILE A 131 -27.07 25.61 16.32
N PRO A 132 -27.61 26.50 15.45
CA PRO A 132 -28.79 26.17 14.66
C PRO A 132 -28.61 24.91 13.80
N LEU A 133 -29.59 24.01 13.83
CA LEU A 133 -29.58 22.73 13.10
C LEU A 133 -29.32 22.89 11.59
N SER A 134 -29.83 23.96 10.98
CA SER A 134 -29.57 24.30 9.58
C SER A 134 -28.08 24.52 9.28
N SER A 135 -27.37 25.14 10.21
CA SER A 135 -25.96 25.48 10.08
C SER A 135 -25.09 24.22 10.24
N VAL A 136 -25.47 23.32 11.16
CA VAL A 136 -24.86 21.99 11.31
C VAL A 136 -25.02 21.14 10.04
N VAL A 137 -26.22 21.08 9.47
CA VAL A 137 -26.47 20.33 8.23
C VAL A 137 -25.66 20.91 7.06
N ARG A 138 -25.57 22.24 6.95
CA ARG A 138 -24.75 22.92 5.93
C ARG A 138 -23.26 22.60 6.10
N PHE A 139 -22.76 22.58 7.32
CA PHE A 139 -21.38 22.21 7.64
C PHE A 139 -21.05 20.78 7.19
N MET A 140 -21.98 19.83 7.40
CA MET A 140 -21.79 18.42 7.01
C MET A 140 -22.10 18.13 5.53
N ALA A 141 -22.73 19.07 4.81
CA ALA A 141 -23.20 18.85 3.44
C ALA A 141 -22.09 18.49 2.44
N ASN A 142 -20.84 18.88 2.73
CA ASN A 142 -19.66 18.62 1.89
C ASN A 142 -18.65 17.64 2.54
N LYS A 143 -19.00 17.03 3.68
CA LYS A 143 -18.12 16.09 4.40
C LYS A 143 -18.37 14.65 3.96
N HIS A 144 -17.31 13.87 3.83
CA HIS A 144 -17.31 12.49 3.36
C HIS A 144 -16.84 11.57 4.47
N ILE A 145 -17.73 10.71 4.92
CA ILE A 145 -17.56 9.94 6.14
C ILE A 145 -17.46 8.46 5.79
N LEU A 146 -16.39 7.80 6.25
CA LEU A 146 -16.33 6.34 6.32
C LEU A 146 -16.77 5.90 7.71
N LEU A 147 -17.81 5.07 7.81
CA LEU A 147 -18.25 4.48 9.07
C LEU A 147 -18.10 2.96 9.02
N LEU A 148 -17.39 2.40 9.99
CA LEU A 148 -17.20 0.96 10.13
C LEU A 148 -17.93 0.46 11.37
N HIS A 149 -18.86 -0.47 11.18
CA HIS A 149 -19.49 -1.16 12.29
C HIS A 149 -18.56 -2.24 12.85
N ALA A 150 -17.90 -1.92 13.97
CA ALA A 150 -16.97 -2.81 14.68
C ALA A 150 -17.46 -3.23 16.08
N GLY A 151 -18.60 -2.70 16.56
CA GLY A 151 -19.07 -2.82 17.94
C GLY A 151 -19.72 -4.17 18.31
N GLY A 152 -19.27 -5.26 17.71
CA GLY A 152 -19.75 -6.61 18.04
C GLY A 152 -18.91 -7.28 19.12
N ASP A 153 -19.53 -7.98 20.06
CA ASP A 153 -18.88 -8.74 21.15
C ASP A 153 -17.98 -9.89 20.64
N SER A 154 -17.97 -10.14 19.33
CA SER A 154 -17.12 -11.13 18.66
C SER A 154 -17.23 -12.54 19.26
N LYS A 155 -18.38 -12.91 19.83
CA LYS A 155 -18.57 -14.16 20.59
C LYS A 155 -18.19 -15.45 19.83
N ARG A 156 -18.23 -15.44 18.49
CA ARG A 156 -17.87 -16.61 17.65
C ARG A 156 -16.39 -16.63 17.21
N VAL A 157 -15.63 -15.60 17.56
CA VAL A 157 -14.18 -15.49 17.36
C VAL A 157 -13.57 -14.96 18.66
N PRO A 158 -13.67 -15.73 19.77
CA PRO A 158 -13.38 -15.22 21.11
C PRO A 158 -11.93 -14.75 21.29
N TRP A 159 -10.97 -15.38 20.61
CA TRP A 159 -9.56 -14.97 20.61
C TRP A 159 -9.30 -13.61 19.93
N ALA A 160 -10.23 -13.12 19.10
CA ALA A 160 -10.13 -11.81 18.45
C ALA A 160 -10.76 -10.68 19.28
N ASN A 161 -11.49 -11.01 20.35
CA ASN A 161 -12.09 -10.03 21.24
C ASN A 161 -11.06 -9.01 21.83
N PRO A 162 -9.86 -9.45 22.29
CA PRO A 162 -8.88 -8.52 22.86
C PRO A 162 -8.28 -7.51 21.87
N MET A 163 -8.34 -7.79 20.56
CA MET A 163 -7.83 -6.90 19.50
C MET A 163 -8.94 -6.18 18.72
N GLY A 164 -10.18 -6.71 18.75
CA GLY A 164 -11.27 -6.30 17.89
C GLY A 164 -11.24 -7.00 16.55
N LYS A 165 -12.40 -7.49 16.10
CA LYS A 165 -12.51 -8.26 14.86
C LYS A 165 -12.09 -7.48 13.61
N ALA A 166 -12.32 -6.17 13.58
CA ALA A 166 -11.84 -5.32 12.49
C ALA A 166 -10.31 -5.27 12.37
N PHE A 167 -9.58 -5.66 13.42
CA PHE A 167 -8.13 -5.59 13.50
C PHE A 167 -7.48 -6.97 13.47
N LEU A 168 -8.18 -7.97 12.93
CA LEU A 168 -7.62 -9.29 12.69
C LEU A 168 -6.34 -9.21 11.82
N PRO A 169 -5.28 -9.96 12.14
CA PRO A 169 -4.10 -10.03 11.30
C PRO A 169 -4.44 -10.73 9.99
N LEU A 170 -4.34 -9.99 8.88
CA LEU A 170 -4.64 -10.50 7.54
C LEU A 170 -3.44 -10.20 6.65
N PRO A 171 -2.41 -11.07 6.61
CA PRO A 171 -1.14 -10.80 5.95
C PRO A 171 -1.22 -10.88 4.41
N TYR A 172 -2.33 -10.45 3.82
CA TYR A 172 -2.48 -10.31 2.38
C TYR A 172 -1.53 -9.22 1.90
N LEU A 173 -0.76 -9.52 0.85
CA LEU A 173 0.26 -8.62 0.31
C LEU A 173 1.38 -8.28 1.31
N ALA A 174 1.50 -8.97 2.45
CA ALA A 174 2.55 -8.70 3.43
C ALA A 174 3.97 -8.91 2.86
N GLY A 175 4.10 -9.78 1.85
CA GLY A 175 5.34 -9.96 1.09
C GLY A 175 5.78 -8.72 0.29
N ASP A 176 4.87 -7.77 0.01
CA ASP A 176 5.22 -6.50 -0.62
C ASP A 176 5.97 -5.57 0.34
N ASN A 177 5.80 -5.75 1.66
CA ASN A 177 6.51 -4.97 2.67
C ASN A 177 6.98 -5.83 3.87
N PRO A 178 7.97 -6.71 3.69
CA PRO A 178 8.36 -7.72 4.69
C PRO A 178 8.91 -7.15 6.00
N ASP A 179 9.33 -5.88 6.01
CA ASP A 179 9.92 -5.19 7.16
C ASP A 179 8.94 -4.18 7.78
N GLY A 180 7.73 -4.08 7.22
CA GLY A 180 6.64 -3.31 7.80
C GLY A 180 5.78 -4.13 8.75
N PRO A 181 4.80 -3.48 9.39
CA PRO A 181 3.91 -4.17 10.30
C PRO A 181 2.99 -5.14 9.53
N VAL A 182 2.44 -6.12 10.24
CA VAL A 182 1.44 -7.04 9.69
C VAL A 182 0.20 -6.24 9.26
N PRO A 183 -0.24 -6.36 7.98
CA PRO A 183 -1.49 -5.77 7.54
C PRO A 183 -2.70 -6.33 8.31
N LEU A 184 -3.62 -5.46 8.66
CA LEU A 184 -4.84 -5.81 9.38
C LEU A 184 -6.06 -5.79 8.43
N LEU A 185 -7.13 -6.50 8.79
CA LEU A 185 -8.40 -6.46 8.06
C LEU A 185 -8.88 -5.01 7.84
N PHE A 186 -8.79 -4.16 8.87
CA PHE A 186 -9.09 -2.72 8.81
C PHE A 186 -8.29 -2.00 7.72
N ASP A 187 -6.99 -2.30 7.57
CA ASP A 187 -6.13 -1.64 6.59
C ASP A 187 -6.59 -1.95 5.15
N HIS A 188 -7.02 -3.18 4.90
CA HIS A 188 -7.59 -3.59 3.61
C HIS A 188 -8.97 -2.98 3.35
N ILE A 189 -9.85 -2.90 4.37
CA ILE A 189 -11.15 -2.22 4.27
C ILE A 189 -10.94 -0.73 3.94
N LEU A 190 -9.98 -0.09 4.61
CA LEU A 190 -9.63 1.31 4.37
C LEU A 190 -9.10 1.51 2.94
N ALA A 191 -8.28 0.59 2.42
CA ALA A 191 -7.77 0.65 1.06
C ALA A 191 -8.90 0.60 0.01
N ILE A 192 -9.85 -0.33 0.16
CA ILE A 192 -10.97 -0.50 -0.77
C ILE A 192 -11.92 0.70 -0.68
N SER A 193 -12.26 1.13 0.53
CA SER A 193 -13.13 2.30 0.73
C SER A 193 -12.52 3.61 0.21
N SER A 194 -11.19 3.80 0.28
CA SER A 194 -10.51 4.95 -0.35
C SER A 194 -10.78 5.05 -1.86
N SER A 195 -11.00 3.91 -2.52
CA SER A 195 -11.43 3.88 -3.93
C SER A 195 -12.91 4.24 -4.11
N ALA A 196 -13.78 3.82 -3.19
CA ALA A 196 -15.20 4.17 -3.19
C ALA A 196 -15.46 5.67 -3.01
N ARG A 197 -14.57 6.40 -2.34
CA ARG A 197 -14.70 7.85 -2.06
C ARG A 197 -15.01 8.68 -3.31
N GLN A 198 -14.50 8.31 -4.48
CA GLN A 198 -14.75 9.08 -5.72
C GLN A 198 -16.21 9.03 -6.17
N ALA A 199 -16.97 8.01 -5.79
CA ALA A 199 -18.37 7.86 -6.14
C ALA A 199 -19.26 8.96 -5.51
N PHE A 200 -18.77 9.64 -4.47
CA PHE A 200 -19.43 10.79 -3.86
C PHE A 200 -19.22 12.09 -4.63
N LYS A 201 -18.27 12.11 -5.58
CA LYS A 201 -17.87 13.33 -6.30
C LYS A 201 -17.52 14.43 -5.28
N ASN A 202 -18.02 15.65 -5.49
CA ASN A 202 -17.87 16.80 -4.58
C ASN A 202 -19.07 16.98 -3.64
N GLN A 203 -19.97 16.01 -3.52
CA GLN A 203 -21.12 16.06 -2.60
C GLN A 203 -20.83 15.22 -1.36
N GLY A 204 -21.12 15.78 -0.18
CA GLY A 204 -20.95 15.05 1.08
C GLY A 204 -21.83 13.81 1.16
N GLY A 205 -21.42 12.89 2.03
CA GLY A 205 -22.09 11.62 2.20
C GLY A 205 -21.40 10.71 3.20
N ILE A 206 -22.05 9.59 3.48
CA ILE A 206 -21.55 8.54 4.35
C ILE A 206 -21.43 7.22 3.58
N PHE A 207 -20.35 6.49 3.85
CA PHE A 207 -20.10 5.14 3.37
C PHE A 207 -19.95 4.22 4.58
N ILE A 208 -20.94 3.36 4.78
CA ILE A 208 -21.03 2.44 5.91
C ILE A 208 -20.57 1.06 5.46
N MET A 209 -19.71 0.41 6.24
CA MET A 209 -19.30 -0.98 6.02
C MET A 209 -19.30 -1.75 7.34
N THR A 210 -19.28 -3.08 7.27
CA THR A 210 -19.06 -3.93 8.45
C THR A 210 -17.56 -4.15 8.68
N GLY A 211 -17.15 -4.23 9.94
CA GLY A 211 -15.74 -4.45 10.31
C GLY A 211 -15.29 -5.91 10.20
N ASP A 212 -16.16 -6.84 9.81
CA ASP A 212 -15.87 -8.28 9.77
C ASP A 212 -15.91 -8.90 8.37
N VAL A 213 -15.99 -8.05 7.35
CA VAL A 213 -16.01 -8.46 5.95
C VAL A 213 -14.92 -7.71 5.20
N LEU A 214 -14.17 -8.42 4.37
CA LEU A 214 -13.33 -7.82 3.35
C LEU A 214 -14.04 -7.90 1.98
N PRO A 215 -14.56 -6.77 1.45
CA PRO A 215 -15.24 -6.76 0.17
C PRO A 215 -14.24 -6.56 -0.98
N CYS A 216 -13.80 -7.65 -1.60
CA CYS A 216 -12.84 -7.61 -2.70
C CYS A 216 -13.55 -7.32 -4.03
N PHE A 217 -13.60 -6.04 -4.43
CA PHE A 217 -14.09 -5.59 -5.74
C PHE A 217 -13.43 -4.27 -6.14
N ASP A 218 -13.47 -3.89 -7.43
CA ASP A 218 -12.92 -2.62 -7.87
C ASP A 218 -13.86 -1.45 -7.56
N ALA A 219 -13.79 -0.94 -6.33
CA ALA A 219 -14.62 0.14 -5.84
C ALA A 219 -14.44 1.48 -6.58
N SER A 220 -13.46 1.60 -7.48
CA SER A 220 -13.38 2.75 -8.39
C SER A 220 -14.54 2.77 -9.40
N ASN A 221 -15.17 1.64 -9.67
CA ASN A 221 -16.34 1.56 -10.55
C ASN A 221 -17.67 1.85 -9.83
N LEU A 222 -17.64 2.13 -8.53
CA LEU A 222 -18.85 2.40 -7.75
C LEU A 222 -19.54 3.67 -8.28
N VAL A 223 -20.83 3.55 -8.59
CA VAL A 223 -21.67 4.67 -8.98
C VAL A 223 -22.78 4.85 -7.95
N LEU A 224 -22.88 6.06 -7.41
CA LEU A 224 -23.96 6.44 -6.50
C LEU A 224 -24.96 7.38 -7.21
N PRO A 225 -26.28 7.20 -7.05
CA PRO A 225 -27.28 8.14 -7.52
C PRO A 225 -27.23 9.49 -6.75
N ASP A 226 -27.71 10.56 -7.38
CA ASP A 226 -27.79 11.89 -6.74
C ASP A 226 -28.90 11.91 -5.68
N ASP A 227 -28.62 12.58 -4.55
CA ASP A 227 -29.60 12.80 -3.47
C ASP A 227 -30.31 11.52 -2.96
N ALA A 228 -29.62 10.38 -2.98
CA ALA A 228 -30.18 9.07 -2.67
C ALA A 228 -29.31 8.21 -1.74
N ALA A 229 -29.91 7.13 -1.23
CA ALA A 229 -29.19 6.06 -0.56
C ALA A 229 -28.89 4.91 -1.54
N CYS A 230 -27.82 4.17 -1.30
CA CYS A 230 -27.44 3.03 -2.11
C CYS A 230 -26.95 1.87 -1.22
N ILE A 231 -27.29 0.65 -1.60
CA ILE A 231 -26.80 -0.59 -1.00
C ILE A 231 -25.99 -1.34 -2.05
N VAL A 232 -24.79 -1.80 -1.70
CA VAL A 232 -23.99 -2.64 -2.60
C VAL A 232 -24.45 -4.08 -2.46
N THR A 233 -24.64 -4.76 -3.58
CA THR A 233 -25.13 -6.14 -3.62
C THR A 233 -24.29 -7.02 -4.52
N VAL A 234 -24.37 -8.33 -4.26
CA VAL A 234 -23.75 -9.36 -5.10
C VAL A 234 -24.76 -10.48 -5.41
N PRO A 235 -24.80 -11.01 -6.64
CA PRO A 235 -25.65 -12.15 -6.95
C PRO A 235 -25.13 -13.42 -6.26
N THR A 236 -25.97 -14.07 -5.45
CA THR A 236 -25.62 -15.28 -4.71
C THR A 236 -26.63 -16.40 -4.90
N THR A 237 -26.26 -17.62 -4.49
CA THR A 237 -27.14 -18.79 -4.50
C THR A 237 -28.21 -18.71 -3.41
N LEU A 238 -29.34 -19.39 -3.62
CA LEU A 238 -30.52 -19.27 -2.74
C LEU A 238 -30.27 -19.79 -1.32
N ASP A 239 -29.40 -20.78 -1.16
CA ASP A 239 -28.98 -21.33 0.14
C ASP A 239 -28.20 -20.30 0.98
N VAL A 240 -27.33 -19.52 0.34
CA VAL A 240 -26.62 -18.41 0.99
C VAL A 240 -27.60 -17.27 1.29
N ALA A 241 -28.45 -16.92 0.32
CA ALA A 241 -29.43 -15.85 0.45
C ALA A 241 -30.39 -16.06 1.64
N ALA A 242 -30.80 -17.30 1.89
CA ALA A 242 -31.74 -17.61 2.96
C ALA A 242 -31.23 -17.30 4.38
N ASN A 243 -29.91 -17.17 4.54
CA ASN A 243 -29.28 -16.90 5.83
C ASN A 243 -28.95 -15.41 6.05
N HIS A 244 -29.24 -14.54 5.08
CA HIS A 244 -28.76 -13.16 5.02
C HIS A 244 -29.86 -12.17 4.56
N GLY A 245 -29.52 -10.88 4.53
CA GLY A 245 -30.37 -9.85 3.93
C GLY A 245 -30.38 -9.96 2.41
N VAL A 246 -31.55 -9.86 1.79
CA VAL A 246 -31.77 -9.99 0.35
C VAL A 246 -32.51 -8.76 -0.17
N VAL A 247 -31.98 -8.17 -1.23
CA VAL A 247 -32.54 -6.98 -1.89
C VAL A 247 -33.38 -7.43 -3.08
N VAL A 248 -34.61 -6.91 -3.16
CA VAL A 248 -35.45 -7.04 -4.36
C VAL A 248 -35.28 -5.77 -5.18
N ALA A 249 -34.59 -5.89 -6.32
CA ALA A 249 -34.33 -4.80 -7.22
C ALA A 249 -35.43 -4.69 -8.31
N ALA A 250 -35.72 -3.47 -8.73
CA ALA A 250 -36.60 -3.19 -9.85
C ALA A 250 -36.06 -3.82 -11.15
N LYS A 251 -36.98 -4.13 -12.08
CA LYS A 251 -36.63 -4.73 -13.38
C LYS A 251 -35.92 -3.76 -14.32
N ASP A 252 -36.19 -2.47 -14.17
CA ASP A 252 -35.58 -1.41 -14.97
C ASP A 252 -34.39 -0.80 -14.18
N GLY A 253 -33.24 -0.67 -14.84
CA GLY A 253 -32.02 -0.16 -14.24
C GLY A 253 -30.99 0.30 -15.27
N THR A 254 -29.89 0.86 -14.77
CA THR A 254 -28.74 1.27 -15.60
C THR A 254 -27.67 0.18 -15.52
N ASP A 255 -27.35 -0.43 -16.66
CA ASP A 255 -26.29 -1.43 -16.77
C ASP A 255 -24.97 -0.79 -17.21
N GLY A 256 -23.90 -1.07 -16.48
CA GLY A 256 -22.52 -0.81 -16.88
C GLY A 256 -21.84 -2.08 -17.39
N GLU A 257 -20.55 -2.02 -17.74
CA GLU A 257 -19.82 -3.21 -18.22
C GLU A 257 -19.78 -4.35 -17.19
N ASN A 258 -19.61 -4.01 -15.90
CA ASN A 258 -19.45 -4.97 -14.80
C ASN A 258 -20.35 -4.71 -13.57
N TYR A 259 -21.35 -3.84 -13.70
CA TYR A 259 -22.31 -3.56 -12.63
C TYR A 259 -23.72 -3.31 -13.17
N SER A 260 -24.72 -3.37 -12.29
CA SER A 260 -26.08 -2.88 -12.55
C SER A 260 -26.55 -1.99 -11.40
N LEU A 261 -27.22 -0.88 -11.72
CA LEU A 261 -27.76 0.07 -10.74
C LEU A 261 -29.28 0.13 -10.89
N CYS A 262 -30.00 -0.36 -9.88
CA CYS A 262 -31.45 -0.51 -9.91
C CYS A 262 -32.10 0.14 -8.68
N LEU A 263 -33.38 0.54 -8.77
CA LEU A 263 -34.15 0.94 -7.59
C LEU A 263 -34.40 -0.28 -6.69
N VAL A 264 -34.44 -0.10 -5.37
CA VAL A 264 -34.85 -1.16 -4.43
C VAL A 264 -36.36 -1.12 -4.25
N ASP A 265 -37.04 -2.19 -4.69
CA ASP A 265 -38.48 -2.36 -4.55
C ASP A 265 -38.85 -2.95 -3.19
N ASN A 266 -38.04 -3.86 -2.66
CA ASN A 266 -38.26 -4.49 -1.36
C ASN A 266 -36.94 -4.99 -0.73
N LEU A 267 -36.98 -5.29 0.56
CA LEU A 267 -35.89 -5.90 1.33
C LEU A 267 -36.41 -7.18 1.94
N LEU A 268 -35.61 -8.20 2.20
CA LEU A 268 -36.01 -9.42 2.90
C LEU A 268 -34.90 -9.81 3.88
N GLN A 269 -35.24 -10.12 5.14
CA GLN A 269 -34.24 -10.45 6.15
C GLN A 269 -34.30 -11.95 6.45
N LYS A 270 -33.23 -12.67 6.11
CA LYS A 270 -33.10 -14.12 6.29
C LYS A 270 -34.32 -14.90 5.78
N PRO A 271 -34.74 -14.66 4.52
CA PRO A 271 -35.96 -15.25 3.99
C PRO A 271 -35.81 -16.76 3.79
N THR A 272 -36.90 -17.48 3.97
CA THR A 272 -37.03 -18.84 3.44
C THR A 272 -37.02 -18.81 1.91
N VAL A 273 -36.71 -19.95 1.29
CA VAL A 273 -36.76 -20.08 -0.18
C VAL A 273 -38.16 -19.77 -0.72
N HIS A 274 -39.22 -20.05 0.04
CA HIS A 274 -40.59 -19.70 -0.32
C HIS A 274 -40.80 -18.18 -0.36
N GLU A 275 -40.35 -17.46 0.67
CA GLU A 275 -40.44 -16.00 0.75
C GLU A 275 -39.61 -15.31 -0.36
N LEU A 276 -38.50 -15.91 -0.79
CA LEU A 276 -37.73 -15.43 -1.94
C LEU A 276 -38.54 -15.47 -3.25
N VAL A 277 -39.33 -16.53 -3.45
CA VAL A 277 -40.18 -16.70 -4.63
C VAL A 277 -41.36 -15.73 -4.58
N GLU A 278 -42.10 -15.70 -3.46
CA GLU A 278 -43.26 -14.82 -3.29
C GLU A 278 -42.88 -13.34 -3.37
N GLY A 279 -41.71 -12.98 -2.80
CA GLY A 279 -41.17 -11.64 -2.83
C GLY A 279 -40.54 -11.22 -4.16
N GLN A 280 -40.59 -12.07 -5.20
CA GLN A 280 -39.97 -11.83 -6.51
C GLN A 280 -38.47 -11.49 -6.43
N ALA A 281 -37.76 -12.09 -5.46
CA ALA A 281 -36.36 -11.79 -5.19
C ALA A 281 -35.36 -12.56 -6.10
N ILE A 282 -35.87 -13.50 -6.91
CA ILE A 282 -35.07 -14.38 -7.76
C ILE A 282 -34.95 -13.74 -9.15
N ARG A 283 -33.72 -13.54 -9.61
CA ARG A 283 -33.39 -13.00 -10.94
C ARG A 283 -33.52 -14.06 -12.03
N ASP A 284 -33.50 -13.62 -13.29
CA ASP A 284 -33.56 -14.50 -14.47
C ASP A 284 -32.45 -15.56 -14.54
N ASP A 285 -31.33 -15.34 -13.84
CA ASP A 285 -30.21 -16.28 -13.75
C ASP A 285 -30.33 -17.25 -12.55
N GLY A 286 -31.45 -17.23 -11.82
CA GLY A 286 -31.73 -18.12 -10.69
C GLY A 286 -31.07 -17.71 -9.37
N ARG A 287 -30.43 -16.54 -9.31
CA ARG A 287 -29.76 -16.01 -8.11
C ARG A 287 -30.56 -14.90 -7.43
N ALA A 288 -30.24 -14.63 -6.17
CA ALA A 288 -30.79 -13.51 -5.40
C ALA A 288 -29.70 -12.46 -5.12
N LEU A 289 -30.09 -11.21 -4.91
CA LEU A 289 -29.15 -10.12 -4.57
C LEU A 289 -28.91 -10.07 -3.06
N LEU A 290 -27.71 -10.46 -2.65
CA LEU A 290 -27.27 -10.43 -1.26
C LEU A 290 -26.88 -9.00 -0.85
N ASP A 291 -27.31 -8.58 0.34
CA ASP A 291 -26.74 -7.40 1.01
C ASP A 291 -25.29 -7.70 1.46
N THR A 292 -24.33 -6.89 1.01
CA THR A 292 -22.92 -7.04 1.40
C THR A 292 -22.57 -6.33 2.70
N GLY A 293 -23.52 -5.66 3.36
CA GLY A 293 -23.29 -4.82 4.54
C GLY A 293 -22.63 -3.47 4.20
N ILE A 294 -22.66 -3.07 2.92
CA ILE A 294 -22.15 -1.78 2.45
C ILE A 294 -23.33 -0.90 2.06
N ILE A 295 -23.50 0.20 2.78
CA ILE A 295 -24.60 1.15 2.59
C ILE A 295 -24.01 2.55 2.44
N SER A 296 -24.55 3.35 1.54
CA SER A 296 -24.13 4.74 1.37
C SER A 296 -25.32 5.67 1.25
N ALA A 297 -25.11 6.94 1.62
CA ALA A 297 -26.06 8.02 1.36
C ALA A 297 -25.28 9.26 0.88
N ARG A 298 -25.75 9.89 -0.19
CA ARG A 298 -25.12 11.07 -0.81
C ARG A 298 -26.08 12.25 -0.90
N GLY A 299 -25.56 13.46 -0.82
CA GLY A 299 -26.31 14.68 -1.11
C GLY A 299 -27.42 14.94 -0.08
N LYS A 300 -28.66 15.18 -0.52
CA LYS A 300 -29.77 15.45 0.39
C LYS A 300 -30.12 14.27 1.31
N ALA A 301 -30.02 13.03 0.83
CA ALA A 301 -30.26 11.86 1.68
C ALA A 301 -29.29 11.81 2.88
N TRP A 302 -28.04 12.23 2.66
CA TRP A 302 -27.06 12.39 3.72
C TRP A 302 -27.41 13.54 4.68
N GLN A 303 -27.82 14.69 4.15
CA GLN A 303 -28.23 15.85 4.96
C GLN A 303 -29.42 15.53 5.89
N GLU A 304 -30.41 14.80 5.40
CA GLU A 304 -31.55 14.38 6.24
C GLU A 304 -31.13 13.35 7.30
N LEU A 305 -30.19 12.45 6.98
CA LEU A 305 -29.61 11.55 7.97
C LEU A 305 -28.86 12.31 9.07
N VAL A 306 -28.06 13.32 8.71
CA VAL A 306 -27.39 14.21 9.68
C VAL A 306 -28.41 14.95 10.53
N ARG A 307 -29.47 15.49 9.92
CA ARG A 307 -30.54 16.20 10.63
C ARG A 307 -31.19 15.30 11.67
N LEU A 308 -31.55 14.07 11.29
CA LEU A 308 -32.13 13.08 12.19
C LEU A 308 -31.18 12.71 13.33
N ALA A 309 -29.92 12.40 12.98
CA ALA A 309 -28.89 12.03 13.93
C ALA A 309 -28.65 13.14 14.97
N TYR A 310 -28.46 14.38 14.54
CA TYR A 310 -28.11 15.46 15.48
C TYR A 310 -29.29 15.92 16.35
N SER A 311 -30.50 16.00 15.78
CA SER A 311 -31.68 16.51 16.50
C SER A 311 -32.35 15.52 17.45
N SER A 312 -32.43 14.24 17.06
CA SER A 312 -33.37 13.30 17.67
C SER A 312 -32.71 12.06 18.26
N SER A 313 -31.46 11.74 17.86
CA SER A 313 -30.83 10.48 18.27
C SER A 313 -30.66 10.33 19.78
N HIS A 314 -30.33 11.41 20.52
CA HIS A 314 -30.15 11.32 21.97
C HIS A 314 -31.43 10.86 22.69
N VAL A 315 -32.59 11.38 22.26
CA VAL A 315 -33.90 10.99 22.82
C VAL A 315 -34.22 9.54 22.44
N MET A 316 -34.06 9.20 21.17
CA MET A 316 -34.31 7.85 20.65
C MET A 316 -33.45 6.81 21.38
N ILE A 317 -32.15 7.07 21.54
CA ILE A 317 -31.19 6.20 22.20
C ILE A 317 -31.55 6.01 23.68
N LYS A 318 -31.88 7.09 24.39
CA LYS A 318 -32.25 7.00 25.82
C LYS A 318 -33.47 6.11 26.03
N GLU A 319 -34.46 6.19 25.14
CA GLU A 319 -35.65 5.35 25.19
C GLU A 319 -35.36 3.89 24.76
N LEU A 320 -34.49 3.66 23.77
CA LEU A 320 -34.03 2.30 23.42
C LEU A 320 -33.35 1.62 24.60
N ILE A 321 -32.45 2.33 25.31
CA ILE A 321 -31.78 1.83 26.52
C ILE A 321 -32.80 1.52 27.61
N THR A 322 -33.73 2.44 27.87
CA THR A 322 -34.77 2.26 28.91
C THR A 322 -35.69 1.09 28.60
N SER A 323 -36.06 0.91 27.33
CA SER A 323 -36.96 -0.17 26.88
C SER A 323 -36.23 -1.49 26.55
N ARG A 324 -34.89 -1.51 26.63
CA ARG A 324 -34.02 -2.63 26.22
C ARG A 324 -34.33 -3.13 24.81
N LYS A 325 -34.60 -2.21 23.89
CA LYS A 325 -34.84 -2.51 22.46
C LYS A 325 -33.63 -2.08 21.65
N GLU A 326 -33.44 -2.74 20.50
CA GLU A 326 -32.39 -2.44 19.54
C GLU A 326 -32.99 -1.94 18.22
N MET A 327 -32.26 -1.07 17.52
CA MET A 327 -32.57 -0.60 16.17
C MET A 327 -31.57 -1.15 15.17
N SER A 328 -32.06 -1.80 14.12
CA SER A 328 -31.28 -2.45 13.06
C SER A 328 -30.97 -1.49 11.93
N LEU A 329 -29.72 -1.47 11.46
CA LEU A 329 -29.33 -0.69 10.28
C LEU A 329 -30.12 -1.14 9.04
N TYR A 330 -30.20 -2.45 8.80
CA TYR A 330 -30.85 -3.00 7.61
C TYR A 330 -32.38 -2.96 7.72
N GLU A 331 -32.93 -3.41 8.86
CA GLU A 331 -34.38 -3.56 8.98
C GLU A 331 -35.09 -2.26 9.34
N ASP A 332 -34.45 -1.32 10.03
CA ASP A 332 -35.12 -0.08 10.47
C ASP A 332 -34.64 1.13 9.63
N LEU A 333 -33.35 1.44 9.64
CA LEU A 333 -32.83 2.65 8.98
C LEU A 333 -32.88 2.56 7.45
N VAL A 334 -32.39 1.45 6.88
CA VAL A 334 -32.40 1.20 5.43
C VAL A 334 -33.83 1.01 4.90
N ALA A 335 -34.70 0.35 5.67
CA ALA A 335 -36.11 0.19 5.33
C ALA A 335 -36.87 1.52 5.21
N ALA A 336 -36.43 2.57 5.92
CA ALA A 336 -37.04 3.89 5.82
C ALA A 336 -36.94 4.48 4.38
N TRP A 337 -35.89 4.15 3.63
CA TRP A 337 -35.73 4.53 2.23
C TRP A 337 -36.46 3.62 1.22
N VAL A 338 -37.19 2.59 1.71
CA VAL A 338 -37.85 1.58 0.87
C VAL A 338 -39.38 1.60 1.06
N PRO A 339 -40.12 2.18 0.11
CA PRO A 339 -41.57 2.15 -0.08
C PRO A 339 -42.36 1.09 0.67
N SER A 340 -42.16 -0.12 0.18
CA SER A 340 -42.87 -1.34 0.54
C SER A 340 -42.67 -1.75 2.00
N ARG A 341 -41.65 -1.22 2.69
CA ARG A 341 -41.37 -1.52 4.08
C ARG A 341 -41.99 -0.53 5.07
N HIS A 342 -42.60 0.56 4.60
CA HIS A 342 -43.13 1.60 5.49
C HIS A 342 -44.23 1.08 6.43
N GLU A 343 -45.16 0.25 5.95
CA GLU A 343 -46.23 -0.30 6.81
C GLU A 343 -45.68 -1.16 7.95
N TRP A 344 -44.73 -2.04 7.64
CA TRP A 344 -44.02 -2.84 8.64
C TRP A 344 -43.24 -1.95 9.61
N LEU A 345 -42.53 -0.94 9.09
CA LEU A 345 -41.70 -0.04 9.87
C LEU A 345 -42.52 0.79 10.86
N ARG A 346 -43.78 1.17 10.56
CA ARG A 346 -44.65 1.89 11.52
C ARG A 346 -44.86 1.16 12.85
N THR A 347 -44.73 -0.17 12.85
CA THR A 347 -44.88 -1.00 14.07
C THR A 347 -43.60 -1.11 14.89
N ARG A 348 -42.47 -0.64 14.35
CA ARG A 348 -41.14 -0.69 14.96
C ARG A 348 -40.87 0.57 15.81
N PRO A 349 -39.93 0.49 16.78
CA PRO A 349 -39.51 1.67 17.55
C PRO A 349 -39.04 2.80 16.62
N PHE A 350 -39.62 3.99 16.79
CA PHE A 350 -39.32 5.21 16.02
C PHE A 350 -39.57 5.10 14.50
N GLY A 351 -40.33 4.11 14.05
CA GLY A 351 -40.55 3.91 12.62
C GLY A 351 -41.22 5.08 11.91
N MET A 352 -42.14 5.78 12.60
CA MET A 352 -42.82 6.96 12.05
C MET A 352 -41.86 8.14 11.84
N GLU A 353 -40.97 8.36 12.80
CA GLU A 353 -39.91 9.37 12.76
C GLU A 353 -38.91 9.07 11.64
N LEU A 354 -38.48 7.80 11.52
CA LEU A 354 -37.61 7.35 10.44
C LEU A 354 -38.23 7.57 9.06
N ILE A 355 -39.51 7.19 8.89
CA ILE A 355 -40.25 7.41 7.63
C ILE A 355 -40.36 8.90 7.31
N ALA A 356 -40.70 9.73 8.30
CA ALA A 356 -40.86 11.17 8.11
C ALA A 356 -39.56 11.87 7.69
N ALA A 357 -38.43 11.45 8.28
CA ALA A 357 -37.12 12.02 7.99
C ALA A 357 -36.51 11.49 6.68
N LEU A 358 -36.50 10.17 6.49
CA LEU A 358 -35.73 9.53 5.42
C LEU A 358 -36.58 9.09 4.22
N GLY A 359 -37.88 8.83 4.40
CA GLY A 359 -38.76 8.25 3.39
C GLY A 359 -39.06 9.12 2.16
N LYS A 360 -38.59 10.37 2.14
CA LYS A 360 -38.61 11.25 0.96
C LYS A 360 -37.55 10.87 -0.08
N HIS A 361 -36.51 10.16 0.35
CA HIS A 361 -35.43 9.67 -0.50
C HIS A 361 -35.60 8.18 -0.77
N ARG A 362 -34.94 7.68 -1.82
CA ARG A 362 -35.05 6.29 -2.28
C ARG A 362 -33.73 5.55 -2.09
N MET A 363 -33.83 4.24 -1.90
CA MET A 363 -32.71 3.31 -1.90
C MET A 363 -32.50 2.72 -3.30
N PHE A 364 -31.25 2.68 -3.74
CA PHE A 364 -30.80 1.99 -4.96
C PHE A 364 -29.90 0.81 -4.61
N SER A 365 -29.85 -0.19 -5.49
CA SER A 365 -28.95 -1.33 -5.41
C SER A 365 -27.86 -1.18 -6.47
N PHE A 366 -26.60 -1.08 -6.05
CA PHE A 366 -25.44 -1.23 -6.93
C PHE A 366 -24.98 -2.68 -6.85
N CYS A 367 -25.29 -3.45 -7.89
CA CYS A 367 -24.89 -4.85 -7.99
C CYS A 367 -23.57 -4.97 -8.75
N SER A 368 -22.52 -5.43 -8.08
CA SER A 368 -21.19 -5.63 -8.66
C SER A 368 -21.01 -7.11 -9.00
N TYR A 369 -20.73 -7.43 -10.27
CA TYR A 369 -20.58 -8.82 -10.72
C TYR A 369 -19.19 -9.41 -10.42
N ASP A 370 -18.22 -8.56 -10.11
CA ASP A 370 -16.84 -8.83 -9.74
C ASP A 370 -16.61 -8.78 -8.21
N PHE A 371 -17.68 -8.95 -7.43
CA PHE A 371 -17.59 -8.86 -5.98
C PHE A 371 -17.23 -10.22 -5.38
N SER A 372 -16.14 -10.24 -4.59
CA SER A 372 -15.83 -11.36 -3.71
C SER A 372 -16.01 -10.97 -2.24
N PHE A 373 -16.76 -11.79 -1.52
CA PHE A 373 -17.19 -11.54 -0.14
C PHE A 373 -16.42 -12.47 0.82
N LEU A 374 -15.46 -11.92 1.57
CA LEU A 374 -14.68 -12.65 2.57
C LEU A 374 -15.18 -12.32 3.97
N HIS A 375 -15.93 -13.25 4.57
CA HIS A 375 -16.52 -13.09 5.89
C HIS A 375 -15.64 -13.70 6.98
N PHE A 376 -15.35 -12.94 8.04
CA PHE A 376 -14.56 -13.35 9.19
C PHE A 376 -15.46 -13.56 10.42
N GLY A 377 -16.50 -14.39 10.25
CA GLY A 377 -17.55 -14.62 11.24
C GLY A 377 -17.16 -15.55 12.39
N THR A 378 -16.29 -16.52 12.10
CA THR A 378 -15.87 -17.64 12.95
C THR A 378 -14.36 -17.86 12.87
N SER A 379 -13.77 -18.51 13.88
CA SER A 379 -12.33 -18.85 13.89
C SER A 379 -11.92 -19.72 12.69
N ALA A 380 -12.79 -20.65 12.27
CA ALA A 380 -12.55 -21.51 11.12
C ALA A 380 -12.46 -20.72 9.80
N GLU A 381 -13.42 -19.82 9.56
CA GLU A 381 -13.40 -18.95 8.36
C GLU A 381 -12.11 -18.12 8.29
N VAL A 382 -11.59 -17.64 9.43
CA VAL A 382 -10.30 -16.92 9.46
C VAL A 382 -9.17 -17.78 8.90
N LEU A 383 -9.07 -19.05 9.31
CA LEU A 383 -8.04 -19.95 8.79
C LEU A 383 -8.28 -20.35 7.33
N ASP A 384 -9.54 -20.57 6.94
CA ASP A 384 -9.91 -20.89 5.56
C ASP A 384 -9.47 -19.78 4.58
N HIS A 385 -9.60 -18.51 4.97
CA HIS A 385 -9.12 -17.37 4.18
C HIS A 385 -7.59 -17.28 4.10
N LEU A 386 -6.86 -17.92 5.01
CA LEU A 386 -5.39 -17.99 5.00
C LEU A 386 -4.83 -19.24 4.26
N ALA A 387 -5.60 -20.32 4.18
CA ALA A 387 -5.19 -21.59 3.58
C ALA A 387 -5.82 -21.86 2.20
N GLY A 388 -7.00 -21.32 1.92
CA GLY A 388 -7.83 -21.64 0.74
C GLY A 388 -7.41 -20.94 -0.56
N SER A 389 -8.40 -20.53 -1.36
CA SER A 389 -8.20 -19.96 -2.70
C SER A 389 -7.38 -18.67 -2.72
N TYR A 390 -7.23 -17.99 -1.57
CA TYR A 390 -6.46 -16.76 -1.42
C TYR A 390 -5.07 -16.97 -0.82
N SER A 391 -4.65 -18.22 -0.59
CA SER A 391 -3.35 -18.56 0.01
C SER A 391 -2.14 -17.95 -0.72
N GLY A 392 -2.24 -17.71 -2.03
CA GLY A 392 -1.20 -17.02 -2.81
C GLY A 392 -0.95 -15.57 -2.38
N LEU A 393 -1.89 -14.93 -1.68
CA LEU A 393 -1.76 -13.57 -1.16
C LEU A 393 -1.05 -13.51 0.20
N VAL A 394 -0.99 -14.64 0.92
CA VAL A 394 -0.68 -14.71 2.34
C VAL A 394 0.83 -14.71 2.56
N GLY A 395 1.35 -13.66 3.21
CA GLY A 395 2.71 -13.66 3.75
C GLY A 395 2.80 -14.58 4.97
N ARG A 396 3.16 -15.86 4.75
CA ARG A 396 3.17 -16.90 5.80
C ARG A 396 4.19 -16.68 6.91
N ARG A 397 5.21 -15.87 6.68
CA ARG A 397 6.26 -15.53 7.66
C ARG A 397 6.47 -14.02 7.59
N HIS A 398 6.09 -13.31 8.63
CA HIS A 398 6.15 -11.85 8.64
C HIS A 398 6.60 -11.33 9.99
N MET A 399 7.59 -10.42 10.02
CA MET A 399 8.14 -9.85 11.26
C MET A 399 8.41 -10.89 12.35
N SER A 400 8.95 -12.06 11.99
CA SER A 400 9.09 -13.20 12.88
C SER A 400 10.55 -13.65 13.01
N SER A 401 10.92 -14.13 14.20
CA SER A 401 12.22 -14.72 14.49
C SER A 401 12.05 -16.22 14.62
N ILE A 402 12.65 -16.98 13.69
CA ILE A 402 12.52 -18.45 13.62
C ILE A 402 13.93 -19.04 13.45
N PRO A 403 14.26 -20.15 14.14
CA PRO A 403 15.56 -20.79 14.03
C PRO A 403 15.70 -21.51 12.68
N GLU A 404 16.88 -22.06 12.41
CA GLU A 404 17.09 -22.91 11.23
C GLU A 404 16.13 -24.11 11.22
N THR A 405 15.76 -24.58 10.02
CA THR A 405 14.71 -25.59 9.80
C THR A 405 14.98 -26.94 10.45
N THR A 406 16.22 -27.22 10.88
CA THR A 406 16.58 -28.45 11.59
C THR A 406 16.28 -28.38 13.09
N ALA A 407 16.04 -27.19 13.65
CA ALA A 407 15.81 -26.96 15.07
C ALA A 407 14.33 -26.80 15.44
N CYS A 408 13.44 -26.61 14.45
CA CYS A 408 11.99 -26.48 14.62
C CYS A 408 11.26 -27.23 13.51
N ASP A 409 10.12 -27.83 13.82
CA ASP A 409 9.27 -28.51 12.84
C ASP A 409 8.02 -27.67 12.57
N ILE A 410 8.12 -26.73 11.62
CA ILE A 410 7.06 -25.78 11.30
C ILE A 410 6.56 -26.07 9.88
N ALA A 411 5.29 -26.45 9.74
CA ALA A 411 4.68 -26.71 8.45
C ALA A 411 4.80 -25.51 7.50
N ALA A 412 4.98 -25.79 6.20
CA ALA A 412 5.10 -24.75 5.17
C ALA A 412 3.84 -23.90 5.05
N THR A 413 2.66 -24.47 5.32
CA THR A 413 1.37 -23.78 5.26
C THR A 413 1.00 -23.05 6.56
N ALA A 414 1.71 -23.28 7.67
CA ALA A 414 1.51 -22.49 8.89
C ALA A 414 1.71 -20.99 8.59
N VAL A 415 1.14 -20.12 9.41
CA VAL A 415 1.22 -18.66 9.29
C VAL A 415 1.77 -18.12 10.61
N ILE A 416 3.00 -17.59 10.57
CA ILE A 416 3.72 -17.08 11.74
C ILE A 416 3.94 -15.58 11.54
N LEU A 417 3.32 -14.78 12.40
CA LEU A 417 3.22 -13.33 12.28
C LEU A 417 3.66 -12.66 13.58
N SER A 418 4.54 -11.66 13.50
CA SER A 418 5.02 -10.91 14.67
C SER A 418 5.38 -11.81 15.85
N SER A 419 6.07 -12.93 15.61
CA SER A 419 6.26 -13.98 16.64
C SER A 419 7.71 -14.44 16.72
N LYS A 420 8.12 -14.86 17.91
CA LYS A 420 9.42 -15.49 18.16
C LYS A 420 9.22 -16.98 18.41
N ILE A 421 9.83 -17.82 17.59
CA ILE A 421 9.87 -19.26 17.76
C ILE A 421 11.31 -19.66 18.10
N SER A 422 11.50 -20.46 19.13
CA SER A 422 12.81 -21.02 19.52
C SER A 422 12.89 -22.51 19.21
N ALA A 423 14.09 -23.07 19.25
CA ALA A 423 14.33 -24.50 19.01
C ALA A 423 13.46 -25.40 19.89
N GLY A 424 12.98 -26.52 19.35
CA GLY A 424 12.13 -27.48 20.06
C GLY A 424 10.62 -27.23 19.93
N VAL A 425 10.21 -26.15 19.24
CA VAL A 425 8.80 -25.88 18.93
C VAL A 425 8.40 -26.55 17.61
N SER A 426 7.18 -27.09 17.57
CA SER A 426 6.56 -27.63 16.35
C SER A 426 5.19 -27.00 16.10
N VAL A 427 4.85 -26.74 14.84
CA VAL A 427 3.59 -26.11 14.40
C VAL A 427 3.04 -26.84 13.18
N GLY A 428 1.83 -27.37 13.31
CA GLY A 428 1.12 -28.11 12.26
C GLY A 428 0.62 -27.24 11.11
N GLU A 429 0.01 -27.92 10.12
CA GLU A 429 -0.48 -27.31 8.88
C GLU A 429 -1.61 -26.31 9.12
N ASP A 430 -1.65 -25.24 8.33
CA ASP A 430 -2.71 -24.23 8.32
C ASP A 430 -3.00 -23.59 9.69
N SER A 431 -2.03 -23.61 10.60
CA SER A 431 -2.11 -22.98 11.91
C SER A 431 -1.64 -21.53 11.87
N LEU A 432 -2.29 -20.64 12.63
CA LEU A 432 -1.93 -19.24 12.81
C LEU A 432 -1.25 -19.03 14.18
N VAL A 433 -0.04 -18.47 14.19
CA VAL A 433 0.65 -17.99 15.39
C VAL A 433 0.89 -16.49 15.23
N TYR A 434 0.33 -15.69 16.13
CA TYR A 434 0.39 -14.23 16.07
C TYR A 434 0.80 -13.62 17.42
N ASP A 435 1.69 -12.63 17.40
CA ASP A 435 2.11 -11.84 18.56
C ASP A 435 2.56 -12.70 19.76
N SER A 436 3.26 -13.81 19.47
CA SER A 436 3.57 -14.86 20.44
C SER A 436 5.07 -15.15 20.52
N SER A 437 5.57 -15.46 21.71
CA SER A 437 6.94 -15.93 21.93
C SER A 437 6.94 -17.34 22.49
N LEU A 438 7.34 -18.32 21.70
CA LEU A 438 7.27 -19.74 22.05
C LEU A 438 8.68 -20.34 22.13
N SER A 439 8.98 -21.01 23.24
CA SER A 439 10.22 -21.74 23.43
C SER A 439 10.03 -22.96 24.33
N GLY A 440 10.98 -23.90 24.25
CA GLY A 440 10.90 -25.19 24.90
C GLY A 440 10.11 -26.21 24.09
N ARG A 441 9.78 -27.35 24.70
CA ARG A 441 9.13 -28.48 24.02
C ARG A 441 7.62 -28.26 23.87
N ILE A 442 7.25 -27.39 22.92
CA ILE A 442 5.85 -27.05 22.58
C ILE A 442 5.48 -27.70 21.24
N ARG A 443 4.30 -28.34 21.18
CA ARG A 443 3.70 -28.80 19.93
C ARG A 443 2.34 -28.16 19.73
N ILE A 444 2.20 -27.43 18.62
CA ILE A 444 0.94 -26.88 18.13
C ILE A 444 0.47 -27.79 17.01
N GLY A 445 -0.73 -28.33 17.15
CA GLY A 445 -1.40 -29.13 16.12
C GLY A 445 -1.72 -28.36 14.85
N SER A 446 -2.41 -29.02 13.92
CA SER A 446 -2.87 -28.44 12.66
C SER A 446 -4.18 -27.67 12.85
N GLN A 447 -4.41 -26.64 12.03
CA GLN A 447 -5.58 -25.76 12.08
C GLN A 447 -5.80 -25.12 13.46
N CYS A 448 -4.71 -24.72 14.12
CA CYS A 448 -4.73 -24.07 15.42
C CYS A 448 -4.57 -22.56 15.31
N ILE A 449 -5.06 -21.82 16.31
CA ILE A 449 -4.86 -20.37 16.42
C ILE A 449 -4.21 -20.06 17.75
N VAL A 450 -3.03 -19.44 17.74
CA VAL A 450 -2.26 -19.07 18.92
C VAL A 450 -2.00 -17.56 18.89
N VAL A 451 -2.47 -16.83 19.90
CA VAL A 451 -2.41 -15.36 19.92
C VAL A 451 -1.93 -14.83 21.26
N GLY A 452 -0.91 -13.97 21.25
CA GLY A 452 -0.45 -13.28 22.46
C GLY A 452 0.24 -14.18 23.49
N VAL A 453 0.59 -15.42 23.14
CA VAL A 453 1.08 -16.42 24.10
C VAL A 453 2.60 -16.31 24.25
N ASN A 454 3.08 -16.12 25.47
CA ASN A 454 4.50 -15.98 25.78
C ASN A 454 4.96 -17.09 26.73
N ILE A 455 5.62 -18.12 26.19
CA ILE A 455 6.13 -19.28 26.92
C ILE A 455 7.66 -19.34 26.76
N HIS A 456 8.38 -19.14 27.87
CA HIS A 456 9.84 -19.07 27.93
C HIS A 456 10.46 -20.26 28.69
N GLU A 457 11.48 -20.92 28.11
CA GLU A 457 12.35 -21.88 28.82
C GLU A 457 13.53 -21.13 29.46
N LEU A 458 13.77 -21.31 30.77
CA LEU A 458 14.78 -20.58 31.53
C LEU A 458 16.13 -21.32 31.61
N HIS A 459 17.22 -20.56 31.46
CA HIS A 459 18.55 -20.89 31.99
C HIS A 459 18.88 -19.91 33.13
N GLY A 460 18.52 -20.26 34.37
CA GLY A 460 19.04 -19.64 35.61
C GLY A 460 18.47 -18.27 36.04
N ASN A 461 17.91 -18.25 37.26
CA ASN A 461 17.59 -17.13 38.17
C ASN A 461 16.48 -16.10 37.80
N ARG A 462 15.23 -16.55 38.06
CA ARG A 462 13.96 -15.81 38.31
C ARG A 462 13.28 -15.07 37.13
N SER A 463 12.35 -15.75 36.46
CA SER A 463 10.88 -15.74 36.69
C SER A 463 10.14 -16.60 35.63
N GLN A 464 9.14 -17.38 36.08
CA GLN A 464 8.32 -18.39 35.35
C GLN A 464 8.98 -19.77 35.11
N ILE A 465 8.73 -20.72 36.02
CA ILE A 465 9.36 -22.04 36.05
C ILE A 465 8.57 -23.03 35.17
N ILE A 466 9.06 -23.39 33.99
CA ILE A 466 8.75 -24.69 33.38
C ILE A 466 9.90 -25.62 33.77
N SER A 467 9.62 -26.70 34.49
CA SER A 467 10.62 -27.75 34.71
C SER A 467 11.01 -28.33 33.35
N THR A 468 12.30 -28.63 33.15
CA THR A 468 12.86 -29.23 31.91
C THR A 468 12.21 -30.56 31.46
N SER A 469 11.23 -31.06 32.23
CA SER A 469 10.46 -32.28 31.97
C SER A 469 9.04 -32.07 31.40
N SER A 470 8.50 -30.84 31.40
CA SER A 470 7.09 -30.58 31.07
C SER A 470 6.89 -30.29 29.58
N TYR A 471 6.17 -31.19 28.90
CA TYR A 471 5.83 -31.10 27.48
C TYR A 471 4.44 -30.47 27.31
N PHE A 472 4.30 -29.39 26.52
CA PHE A 472 2.98 -28.80 26.23
C PHE A 472 2.53 -29.16 24.81
N THR A 473 1.27 -29.60 24.67
CA THR A 473 0.65 -29.90 23.37
C THR A 473 -0.70 -29.23 23.27
N LEU A 474 -0.84 -28.39 22.24
CA LEU A 474 -2.13 -27.89 21.77
C LEU A 474 -2.62 -28.84 20.67
N PRO A 475 -3.72 -29.59 20.87
CA PRO A 475 -4.23 -30.52 19.86
C PRO A 475 -4.73 -29.80 18.61
N ASP A 476 -4.90 -30.54 17.52
CA ASP A 476 -5.43 -30.02 16.25
C ASP A 476 -6.78 -29.31 16.45
N ARG A 477 -7.06 -28.29 15.64
CA ARG A 477 -8.33 -27.54 15.65
C ARG A 477 -8.63 -26.88 17.01
N HIS A 478 -7.62 -26.30 17.66
CA HIS A 478 -7.79 -25.55 18.91
C HIS A 478 -7.30 -24.10 18.80
N CYS A 479 -7.95 -23.22 19.56
CA CYS A 479 -7.53 -21.84 19.78
C CYS A 479 -6.90 -21.72 21.17
N LEU A 480 -5.83 -20.93 21.29
CA LEU A 480 -5.12 -20.63 22.53
C LEU A 480 -4.72 -19.15 22.54
N TRP A 481 -5.08 -18.41 23.60
CA TRP A 481 -4.66 -17.03 23.75
C TRP A 481 -4.52 -16.64 25.21
N GLU A 482 -3.75 -15.59 25.47
CA GLU A 482 -3.50 -15.07 26.82
C GLU A 482 -4.10 -13.67 26.98
N VAL A 483 -4.74 -13.40 28.11
CA VAL A 483 -5.40 -12.12 28.41
C VAL A 483 -5.03 -11.64 29.82
N PRO A 484 -4.52 -10.39 29.97
CA PRO A 484 -4.38 -9.76 31.28
C PRO A 484 -5.74 -9.22 31.76
N LEU A 485 -6.01 -9.37 33.05
CA LEU A 485 -7.23 -8.84 33.67
C LEU A 485 -6.95 -7.54 34.41
N VAL A 486 -7.93 -6.65 34.43
CA VAL A 486 -7.89 -5.40 35.22
C VAL A 486 -7.74 -5.76 36.70
N ASN A 487 -6.82 -5.09 37.39
CA ASN A 487 -6.50 -5.31 38.81
C ASN A 487 -5.98 -6.72 39.18
N SER A 488 -5.52 -7.51 38.20
CA SER A 488 -4.83 -8.79 38.44
C SER A 488 -3.39 -8.73 37.96
N VAL A 489 -2.47 -9.28 38.74
CA VAL A 489 -1.07 -9.48 38.30
C VAL A 489 -0.96 -10.71 37.40
N GLU A 490 -1.86 -11.68 37.58
CA GLU A 490 -1.87 -12.94 36.83
C GLU A 490 -2.66 -12.79 35.52
N ARG A 491 -2.19 -13.49 34.50
CA ARG A 491 -2.81 -13.57 33.18
C ARG A 491 -3.64 -14.84 33.07
N VAL A 492 -4.72 -14.79 32.31
CA VAL A 492 -5.57 -15.96 32.07
C VAL A 492 -5.28 -16.51 30.69
N MET A 493 -4.96 -17.80 30.63
CA MET A 493 -4.85 -18.54 29.38
C MET A 493 -6.20 -19.15 29.03
N VAL A 494 -6.66 -18.85 27.83
CA VAL A 494 -7.97 -19.27 27.33
C VAL A 494 -7.78 -20.21 26.17
N TYR A 495 -8.57 -21.28 26.13
CA TYR A 495 -8.54 -22.27 25.08
C TYR A 495 -9.94 -22.82 24.78
N CYS A 496 -10.18 -23.15 23.52
CA CYS A 496 -11.41 -23.79 23.04
C CYS A 496 -11.15 -24.45 21.68
N GLY A 497 -12.10 -25.23 21.20
CA GLY A 497 -12.06 -25.81 19.86
C GLY A 497 -12.32 -24.76 18.79
N LEU A 498 -11.69 -24.92 17.63
CA LEU A 498 -11.81 -24.03 16.46
C LEU A 498 -13.27 -23.84 16.01
N HIS A 499 -14.07 -24.90 16.13
CA HIS A 499 -15.48 -24.93 15.71
C HIS A 499 -16.48 -24.76 16.86
N ASP A 500 -16.01 -24.53 18.10
CA ASP A 500 -16.94 -24.29 19.20
C ASP A 500 -17.67 -22.97 18.98
N ASN A 501 -19.00 -22.99 19.13
CA ASN A 501 -19.83 -21.79 19.11
C ASN A 501 -20.24 -21.42 20.54
N PRO A 502 -19.66 -20.34 21.12
CA PRO A 502 -19.87 -20.05 22.53
C PRO A 502 -21.31 -19.73 22.95
N LYS A 503 -22.20 -19.45 21.98
CA LYS A 503 -23.62 -19.13 22.21
C LYS A 503 -24.51 -20.37 22.28
N VAL A 504 -24.06 -21.53 21.81
CA VAL A 504 -24.92 -22.72 21.73
C VAL A 504 -24.99 -23.36 23.12
N SER A 505 -26.22 -23.47 23.64
CA SER A 505 -26.48 -24.10 24.94
C SER A 505 -26.14 -25.59 24.91
N MET A 506 -25.81 -26.15 26.07
CA MET A 506 -25.64 -27.59 26.26
C MET A 506 -26.88 -28.40 25.82
N LYS A 507 -28.10 -27.84 25.96
CA LYS A 507 -29.35 -28.49 25.52
C LYS A 507 -29.52 -28.57 23.99
N LYS A 508 -28.74 -27.77 23.24
CA LYS A 508 -28.77 -27.65 21.77
C LYS A 508 -27.43 -28.12 21.18
N ASP A 509 -26.85 -29.16 21.76
CA ASP A 509 -25.59 -29.78 21.29
C ASP A 509 -24.37 -28.84 21.29
N GLY A 510 -24.29 -27.93 22.27
CA GLY A 510 -23.09 -27.10 22.47
C GLY A 510 -21.83 -27.93 22.74
N THR A 511 -20.68 -27.42 22.29
CA THR A 511 -19.38 -28.10 22.38
C THR A 511 -18.33 -27.30 23.14
N PHE A 512 -17.35 -28.01 23.68
CA PHE A 512 -16.10 -27.47 24.22
C PHE A 512 -14.93 -28.35 23.79
N CYS A 513 -13.87 -27.73 23.27
CA CYS A 513 -12.72 -28.40 22.65
C CYS A 513 -13.16 -29.39 21.54
N GLY A 514 -14.19 -29.00 20.77
CA GLY A 514 -14.74 -29.81 19.69
C GLY A 514 -15.55 -31.04 20.13
N LYS A 515 -15.82 -31.19 21.43
CA LYS A 515 -16.57 -32.32 22.00
C LYS A 515 -17.89 -31.84 22.61
N PRO A 516 -19.00 -32.61 22.51
CA PRO A 516 -20.24 -32.27 23.20
C PRO A 516 -20.06 -32.15 24.71
N TRP A 517 -20.73 -31.19 25.34
CA TRP A 517 -20.63 -30.95 26.79
C TRP A 517 -20.85 -32.20 27.65
N ARG A 518 -21.81 -33.06 27.30
CA ARG A 518 -22.08 -34.33 28.01
C ARG A 518 -20.81 -35.20 28.11
N ASN A 519 -20.09 -35.34 27.01
CA ASN A 519 -18.87 -36.14 26.95
C ASN A 519 -17.72 -35.47 27.71
N VAL A 520 -17.66 -34.14 27.69
CA VAL A 520 -16.64 -33.37 28.43
C VAL A 520 -16.81 -33.56 29.94
N LEU A 521 -18.03 -33.39 30.45
CA LEU A 521 -18.34 -33.54 31.88
C LEU A 521 -18.02 -34.97 32.37
N GLU A 522 -18.41 -35.98 31.58
CA GLU A 522 -18.17 -37.39 31.89
C GLU A 522 -16.67 -37.73 31.90
N HIS A 523 -15.93 -37.37 30.85
CA HIS A 523 -14.51 -37.68 30.75
C HIS A 523 -13.65 -36.97 31.80
N LEU A 524 -13.97 -35.71 32.11
CA LEU A 524 -13.25 -34.91 33.10
C LEU A 524 -13.72 -35.16 34.53
N LYS A 525 -14.80 -35.93 34.72
CA LYS A 525 -15.43 -36.19 36.04
C LYS A 525 -15.82 -34.91 36.79
N ILE A 526 -16.33 -33.92 36.06
CA ILE A 526 -16.82 -32.64 36.60
C ILE A 526 -18.36 -32.58 36.52
N GLN A 527 -18.99 -31.86 37.43
CA GLN A 527 -20.44 -31.66 37.45
C GLN A 527 -20.82 -30.33 36.78
N ASP A 528 -22.07 -30.20 36.33
CA ASP A 528 -22.58 -28.95 35.75
C ASP A 528 -22.56 -27.79 36.77
N THR A 529 -22.84 -28.08 38.04
CA THR A 529 -22.73 -27.12 39.16
C THR A 529 -21.31 -26.61 39.39
N ASP A 530 -20.27 -27.32 38.90
CA ASP A 530 -18.89 -26.83 38.98
C ASP A 530 -18.64 -25.68 37.99
N LEU A 531 -19.47 -25.52 36.94
CA LEU A 531 -19.28 -24.58 35.83
C LEU A 531 -20.29 -23.42 35.82
N TRP A 532 -21.55 -23.71 36.14
CA TRP A 532 -22.66 -22.75 36.06
C TRP A 532 -23.36 -22.59 37.40
N SER A 533 -23.74 -21.36 37.75
CA SER A 533 -24.66 -21.10 38.86
C SER A 533 -26.10 -21.39 38.44
N SER A 534 -26.96 -21.78 39.40
CA SER A 534 -28.36 -22.16 39.18
C SER A 534 -29.29 -21.03 38.68
N THR A 535 -28.75 -19.88 38.32
CA THR A 535 -29.46 -18.64 37.98
C THR A 535 -29.52 -18.34 36.47
N ASN A 536 -28.83 -19.09 35.61
CA ASN A 536 -28.73 -18.79 34.18
C ASN A 536 -29.72 -19.62 33.34
N GLU A 537 -30.41 -18.97 32.40
CA GLU A 537 -31.44 -19.62 31.57
C GLU A 537 -30.86 -20.52 30.45
N ASP A 538 -29.60 -20.31 30.03
CA ASP A 538 -28.92 -21.12 29.00
C ASP A 538 -27.44 -21.41 29.36
N ASN A 539 -27.16 -22.64 29.82
CA ASN A 539 -25.80 -23.14 30.10
C ASN A 539 -25.01 -23.31 28.79
N CYS A 540 -24.01 -22.46 28.54
CA CYS A 540 -23.19 -22.48 27.32
C CYS A 540 -21.72 -22.17 27.62
N LEU A 541 -20.85 -22.24 26.60
CA LEU A 541 -19.42 -21.94 26.76
C LEU A 541 -19.17 -20.45 27.10
N TRP A 542 -20.04 -19.53 26.66
CA TRP A 542 -19.91 -18.10 26.98
C TRP A 542 -19.96 -17.81 28.49
N ASN A 543 -20.81 -18.51 29.25
CA ASN A 543 -21.03 -18.29 30.68
C ASN A 543 -20.46 -19.39 31.60
N ALA A 544 -19.73 -20.37 31.04
CA ALA A 544 -19.10 -21.44 31.82
C ALA A 544 -17.82 -20.95 32.53
N LYS A 545 -17.71 -21.15 33.85
CA LYS A 545 -16.52 -20.80 34.64
C LYS A 545 -15.40 -21.83 34.46
N LEU A 546 -14.72 -21.76 33.32
CA LEU A 546 -13.70 -22.72 32.91
C LEU A 546 -12.28 -22.26 33.22
N PHE A 547 -11.98 -20.98 33.03
CA PHE A 547 -10.60 -20.52 32.89
C PHE A 547 -10.05 -20.10 34.25
N PRO A 548 -9.07 -20.82 34.81
CA PRO A 548 -8.52 -20.47 36.11
C PRO A 548 -7.60 -19.25 36.04
N VAL A 549 -7.59 -18.47 37.11
CA VAL A 549 -6.59 -17.42 37.37
C VAL A 549 -5.51 -18.05 38.27
N MET A 550 -4.38 -18.44 37.68
CA MET A 550 -3.28 -19.10 38.38
C MET A 550 -1.96 -18.91 37.62
N SER A 551 -0.85 -19.47 38.15
CA SER A 551 0.46 -19.38 37.51
C SER A 551 0.51 -20.11 36.16
N LEU A 552 1.39 -19.67 35.24
CA LEU A 552 1.53 -20.25 33.89
C LEU A 552 1.76 -21.78 33.90
N PRO A 553 2.66 -22.35 34.73
CA PRO A 553 2.90 -23.79 34.73
C PRO A 553 1.67 -24.61 35.16
N GLU A 554 0.94 -24.13 36.16
CA GLU A 554 -0.30 -24.76 36.63
C GLU A 554 -1.39 -24.64 35.59
N THR A 555 -1.53 -23.47 34.97
CA THR A 555 -2.49 -23.21 33.89
C THR A 555 -2.26 -24.12 32.68
N LEU A 556 -1.01 -24.31 32.26
CA LEU A 556 -0.68 -25.21 31.14
C LEU A 556 -1.04 -26.66 31.48
N LYS A 557 -0.80 -27.11 32.73
CA LYS A 557 -1.14 -28.46 33.20
C LYS A 557 -2.66 -28.67 33.23
N VAL A 558 -3.40 -27.72 33.79
CA VAL A 558 -4.87 -27.73 33.83
C VAL A 558 -5.46 -27.65 32.43
N GLY A 559 -4.88 -26.83 31.55
CA GLY A 559 -5.31 -26.70 30.15
C GLY A 559 -5.15 -27.98 29.34
N MET A 560 -4.03 -28.68 29.48
CA MET A 560 -3.84 -29.99 28.85
C MET A 560 -4.87 -31.01 29.36
N TRP A 561 -5.25 -30.96 30.63
CA TRP A 561 -6.29 -31.82 31.19
C TRP A 561 -7.68 -31.45 30.63
N LEU A 562 -8.06 -30.17 30.63
CA LEU A 562 -9.36 -29.70 30.11
C LEU A 562 -9.54 -29.96 28.60
N MET A 563 -8.46 -29.94 27.81
CA MET A 563 -8.48 -30.33 26.39
C MET A 563 -8.52 -31.87 26.20
N GLY A 564 -8.30 -32.64 27.26
CA GLY A 564 -8.24 -34.10 27.23
C GLY A 564 -6.91 -34.67 26.72
N SER A 565 -5.84 -33.88 26.74
CA SER A 565 -4.48 -34.26 26.33
C SER A 565 -3.72 -35.03 27.42
N THR A 566 -4.11 -34.88 28.68
CA THR A 566 -3.51 -35.59 29.82
C THR A 566 -4.58 -36.23 30.71
N CYS A 567 -4.27 -37.41 31.24
CA CYS A 567 -5.14 -38.10 32.19
C CYS A 567 -4.82 -37.66 33.63
N ASP A 568 -5.85 -37.34 34.40
CA ASP A 568 -5.73 -37.04 35.84
C ASP A 568 -6.03 -38.29 36.67
N LEU A 569 -5.10 -39.25 36.67
CA LEU A 569 -5.27 -40.55 37.33
C LEU A 569 -5.45 -40.41 38.86
N ASP A 570 -4.80 -39.42 39.47
CA ASP A 570 -4.81 -39.16 40.91
C ASP A 570 -5.91 -38.16 41.35
N GLY A 571 -6.66 -37.57 40.41
CA GLY A 571 -7.66 -36.52 40.69
C GLY A 571 -7.08 -35.18 41.16
N LYS A 572 -5.76 -35.00 41.15
CA LYS A 572 -5.07 -33.83 41.70
C LYS A 572 -5.29 -32.59 40.85
N VAL A 573 -5.35 -32.73 39.53
CA VAL A 573 -5.53 -31.60 38.60
C VAL A 573 -6.97 -31.10 38.66
N ALA A 574 -7.93 -32.01 38.76
CA ALA A 574 -9.34 -31.68 38.92
C ALA A 574 -9.60 -30.93 40.24
N SER A 575 -9.01 -31.38 41.36
CA SER A 575 -9.11 -30.66 42.64
C SER A 575 -8.49 -29.27 42.57
N LEU A 576 -7.27 -29.16 42.01
CA LEU A 576 -6.61 -27.87 41.79
C LEU A 576 -7.47 -26.90 40.97
N TRP A 577 -8.10 -27.39 39.90
CA TRP A 577 -9.00 -26.59 39.08
C TRP A 577 -10.26 -26.16 39.85
N LYS A 578 -10.89 -27.05 40.63
CA LYS A 578 -12.09 -26.72 41.42
C LYS A 578 -11.84 -25.67 42.50
N GLU A 579 -10.68 -25.74 43.17
CA GLU A 579 -10.27 -24.82 44.24
C GLU A 579 -9.82 -23.45 43.70
N SER A 580 -9.46 -23.37 42.42
CA SER A 580 -9.02 -22.13 41.80
C SER A 580 -10.15 -21.13 41.55
N GLN A 581 -9.81 -19.85 41.58
CA GLN A 581 -10.69 -18.80 41.07
C GLN A 581 -10.81 -18.95 39.55
N ARG A 582 -12.04 -19.13 39.07
CA ARG A 582 -12.33 -19.36 37.65
C ARG A 582 -13.24 -18.28 37.09
N ILE A 583 -12.99 -17.94 35.82
CA ILE A 583 -13.77 -16.96 35.08
C ILE A 583 -14.36 -17.58 33.81
N SER A 584 -15.48 -17.03 33.37
CA SER A 584 -16.13 -17.32 32.09
C SER A 584 -15.64 -16.40 30.98
N LEU A 585 -15.95 -16.70 29.71
CA LEU A 585 -15.68 -15.78 28.60
C LEU A 585 -16.43 -14.45 28.76
N GLU A 586 -17.64 -14.48 29.32
CA GLU A 586 -18.42 -13.30 29.63
C GLU A 586 -17.74 -12.40 30.66
N GLU A 587 -17.32 -12.98 31.79
CA GLU A 587 -16.61 -12.24 32.85
C GLU A 587 -15.25 -11.73 32.33
N LEU A 588 -14.54 -12.55 31.55
CA LEU A 588 -13.28 -12.18 30.91
C LEU A 588 -13.47 -10.96 30.00
N HIS A 589 -14.50 -10.96 29.14
CA HIS A 589 -14.76 -9.86 28.20
C HIS A 589 -14.95 -8.50 28.91
N ARG A 590 -15.56 -8.48 30.10
CA ARG A 590 -15.76 -7.25 30.89
C ARG A 590 -14.54 -6.81 31.69
N SER A 591 -13.54 -7.68 31.84
CA SER A 591 -12.39 -7.47 32.73
C SER A 591 -11.04 -7.45 32.01
N ILE A 592 -11.02 -7.38 30.68
CA ILE A 592 -9.79 -7.29 29.87
C ILE A 592 -9.07 -5.97 30.16
N ASP A 593 -7.78 -6.05 30.49
CA ASP A 593 -6.90 -4.88 30.51
C ASP A 593 -6.37 -4.57 29.10
N TYR A 594 -7.15 -3.81 28.33
CA TYR A 594 -6.77 -3.37 26.99
C TYR A 594 -5.53 -2.47 26.97
N HIS A 595 -5.24 -1.74 28.06
CA HIS A 595 -4.01 -0.95 28.19
C HIS A 595 -2.79 -1.84 28.23
N GLN A 596 -2.77 -2.79 29.15
CA GLN A 596 -1.65 -3.70 29.30
C GLN A 596 -1.43 -4.57 28.06
N LEU A 597 -2.51 -5.01 27.38
CA LEU A 597 -2.41 -5.74 26.11
C LEU A 597 -1.68 -4.94 25.03
N CYS A 598 -2.10 -3.70 24.80
CA CYS A 598 -1.49 -2.85 23.78
C CYS A 598 -0.02 -2.60 24.08
N VAL A 599 0.31 -2.28 25.34
CA VAL A 599 1.69 -2.04 25.77
C VAL A 599 2.55 -3.29 25.59
N ASN A 600 2.04 -4.47 25.95
CA ASN A 600 2.75 -5.74 25.78
C ASN A 600 3.02 -6.04 24.30
N SER A 601 2.01 -5.86 23.44
CA SER A 601 2.12 -6.10 22.00
C SER A 601 3.13 -5.15 21.34
N SER A 602 3.03 -3.85 21.61
CA SER A 602 4.01 -2.85 21.12
C SER A 602 5.42 -3.15 21.60
N LYS A 603 5.60 -3.56 22.87
CA LYS A 603 6.90 -3.97 23.40
C LYS A 603 7.45 -5.20 22.68
N HIS A 604 6.62 -6.22 22.46
CA HIS A 604 7.01 -7.45 21.76
C HIS A 604 7.46 -7.16 20.32
N GLN A 605 6.69 -6.36 19.59
CA GLN A 605 7.02 -5.96 18.23
C GLN A 605 8.32 -5.14 18.15
N ALA A 606 8.53 -4.21 19.08
CA ALA A 606 9.77 -3.44 19.18
C ALA A 606 10.99 -4.33 19.52
N ASP A 607 10.83 -5.35 20.38
CA ASP A 607 11.87 -6.33 20.69
C ASP A 607 12.22 -7.19 19.46
N LEU A 608 11.23 -7.63 18.70
CA LEU A 608 11.43 -8.35 17.44
C LEU A 608 12.19 -7.48 16.41
N ALA A 609 11.73 -6.25 16.18
CA ALA A 609 12.38 -5.31 15.27
C ALA A 609 13.84 -5.05 15.67
N THR A 610 14.09 -4.85 16.97
CA THR A 610 15.45 -4.69 17.52
C THR A 610 16.33 -5.89 17.22
N ASN A 611 15.85 -7.10 17.47
CA ASN A 611 16.63 -8.33 17.23
C ASN A 611 16.92 -8.54 15.74
N ILE A 612 15.96 -8.24 14.87
CA ILE A 612 16.14 -8.30 13.41
C ILE A 612 17.20 -7.27 12.97
N ALA A 613 17.11 -6.02 13.44
CA ALA A 613 18.07 -4.97 13.11
C ALA A 613 19.49 -5.32 13.58
N LYS A 614 19.65 -5.80 14.82
CA LYS A 614 20.93 -6.26 15.36
C LYS A 614 21.53 -7.38 14.51
N ALA A 615 20.75 -8.41 14.18
CA ALA A 615 21.21 -9.50 13.31
C ALA A 615 21.66 -8.98 11.93
N CYS A 616 20.90 -8.06 11.33
CA CYS A 616 21.27 -7.45 10.04
C CYS A 616 22.61 -6.71 10.12
N MET A 617 22.85 -5.96 11.19
CA MET A 617 24.10 -5.23 11.40
C MET A 617 25.28 -6.17 11.68
N THR A 618 25.11 -7.13 12.59
CA THR A 618 26.17 -8.06 13.00
C THR A 618 26.68 -8.93 11.84
N TYR A 619 25.77 -9.44 11.01
CA TYR A 619 26.14 -10.29 9.87
C TYR A 619 26.38 -9.53 8.57
N GLY A 620 26.32 -8.18 8.60
CA GLY A 620 26.41 -7.37 7.38
C GLY A 620 25.29 -7.67 6.37
N LEU A 621 24.12 -8.10 6.83
CA LEU A 621 22.96 -8.42 6.00
C LEU A 621 22.04 -7.19 5.89
N LEU A 622 22.52 -6.11 5.28
CA LEU A 622 21.78 -4.85 5.19
C LEU A 622 20.55 -4.89 4.25
N GLY A 623 20.14 -6.08 3.78
CA GLY A 623 19.04 -6.37 2.83
C GLY A 623 17.67 -5.79 3.18
N ARG A 624 17.48 -5.43 4.45
CA ARG A 624 16.23 -5.01 5.09
C ARG A 624 16.12 -3.48 5.18
N ASN A 625 14.91 -2.98 5.36
CA ASN A 625 14.64 -1.57 5.64
C ASN A 625 14.92 -1.23 7.11
N LEU A 626 16.19 -1.01 7.44
CA LEU A 626 16.60 -0.68 8.81
C LEU A 626 15.97 0.61 9.34
N PHE A 627 15.76 1.61 8.48
CA PHE A 627 15.07 2.84 8.86
C PHE A 627 13.66 2.54 9.38
N GLN A 628 12.89 1.73 8.65
CA GLN A 628 11.55 1.33 9.09
C GLN A 628 11.55 0.46 10.34
N LEU A 629 12.52 -0.45 10.49
CA LEU A 629 12.66 -1.23 11.72
C LEU A 629 12.96 -0.33 12.93
N CYS A 630 13.75 0.72 12.75
CA CYS A 630 14.01 1.73 13.79
C CYS A 630 12.75 2.53 14.15
N GLU A 631 11.91 2.90 13.18
CA GLU A 631 10.61 3.54 13.45
C GLU A 631 9.68 2.64 14.29
N GLU A 632 9.70 1.32 14.07
CA GLU A 632 8.96 0.38 14.93
C GLU A 632 9.57 0.28 16.35
N MET A 633 10.89 0.43 16.47
CA MET A 633 11.58 0.47 17.77
C MET A 633 11.28 1.74 18.57
N LEU A 634 11.06 2.86 17.89
CA LEU A 634 10.73 4.18 18.45
C LEU A 634 9.39 4.18 19.24
N GLN A 635 8.56 3.15 19.12
CA GLN A 635 7.38 2.98 19.97
C GLN A 635 7.71 2.76 21.46
N LYS A 636 8.97 2.50 21.83
CA LYS A 636 9.43 2.49 23.23
C LYS A 636 9.85 3.90 23.66
N GLU A 637 8.99 4.57 24.42
CA GLU A 637 9.16 5.98 24.84
C GLU A 637 10.49 6.32 25.55
N ASN A 638 11.26 5.34 26.06
CA ASN A 638 12.47 5.61 26.86
C ASN A 638 13.77 4.87 26.46
N SER A 639 13.79 3.97 25.46
CA SER A 639 15.00 3.15 25.15
C SER A 639 15.58 3.36 23.74
N CYS A 640 15.04 4.28 22.95
CA CYS A 640 15.39 4.39 21.52
C CYS A 640 16.83 4.84 21.28
N VAL A 641 17.27 5.88 21.99
CA VAL A 641 18.61 6.46 21.81
C VAL A 641 19.69 5.43 22.15
N GLU A 642 19.49 4.63 23.19
CA GLU A 642 20.42 3.57 23.59
C GLU A 642 20.56 2.51 22.52
N VAL A 643 19.45 2.02 21.94
CA VAL A 643 19.51 0.99 20.89
C VAL A 643 20.08 1.57 19.59
N CYS A 644 19.74 2.80 19.21
CA CYS A 644 20.34 3.45 18.05
C CYS A 644 21.85 3.63 18.24
N ASN A 645 22.31 4.04 19.42
CA ASN A 645 23.72 4.16 19.76
C ASN A 645 24.43 2.79 19.76
N GLU A 646 23.77 1.74 20.23
CA GLU A 646 24.29 0.37 20.15
C GLU A 646 24.45 -0.06 18.68
N LEU A 647 23.45 0.15 17.83
CA LEU A 647 23.53 -0.14 16.40
C LEU A 647 24.60 0.72 15.68
N LEU A 648 24.76 1.98 16.08
CA LEU A 648 25.82 2.86 15.59
C LEU A 648 27.21 2.36 16.01
N SER A 649 27.35 1.73 17.18
CA SER A 649 28.61 1.11 17.62
C SER A 649 28.99 -0.14 16.82
N LEU A 650 27.99 -0.83 16.26
CA LEU A 650 28.19 -1.91 15.27
C LEU A 650 28.51 -1.36 13.87
N CYS A 651 28.34 -0.04 13.68
CA CYS A 651 28.91 0.80 12.65
C CYS A 651 30.42 0.61 12.45
N PRO A 652 30.99 -0.04 11.41
CA PRO A 652 32.45 -0.07 11.28
C PRO A 652 33.03 1.34 11.22
N SER A 653 34.09 1.58 11.97
CA SER A 653 34.87 2.82 11.96
C SER A 653 35.60 3.01 10.62
N HIS A 654 35.90 4.27 10.29
CA HIS A 654 36.59 4.64 9.05
C HIS A 654 37.85 3.78 8.82
N GLY A 655 37.86 2.96 7.77
CA GLY A 655 39.05 2.22 7.32
C GLY A 655 38.94 0.70 7.24
N ASP A 656 37.91 0.08 7.84
CA ASP A 656 37.80 -1.39 7.80
C ASP A 656 37.28 -1.88 6.45
N GLN A 657 38.20 -2.44 5.66
CA GLN A 657 37.88 -3.19 4.44
C GLN A 657 37.16 -4.49 4.82
N TYR A 658 35.84 -4.42 4.92
CA TYR A 658 35.00 -5.62 4.88
C TYR A 658 35.24 -6.34 3.56
N SER A 659 35.72 -7.58 3.61
CA SER A 659 36.10 -8.41 2.45
C SER A 659 34.91 -8.97 1.64
N GLY A 660 33.76 -8.28 1.61
CA GLY A 660 32.57 -8.73 0.85
C GLY A 660 31.47 -7.68 0.55
N VAL A 661 31.11 -7.64 -0.75
CA VAL A 661 29.78 -7.47 -1.43
C VAL A 661 28.90 -6.21 -1.19
N LEU A 662 29.09 -5.41 -0.14
CA LEU A 662 28.18 -4.27 0.15
C LEU A 662 28.70 -2.88 -0.29
N PRO A 663 27.94 -2.11 -1.10
CA PRO A 663 28.31 -0.74 -1.51
C PRO A 663 28.49 0.21 -0.32
N GLN A 664 29.44 1.14 -0.44
CA GLN A 664 29.75 2.16 0.57
C GLN A 664 28.59 3.14 0.75
N SER A 665 27.93 3.53 -0.34
CA SER A 665 26.75 4.41 -0.35
C SER A 665 25.68 3.94 0.63
N ARG A 666 25.40 2.62 0.64
CA ARG A 666 24.43 2.01 1.56
C ARG A 666 24.87 2.08 3.03
N ARG A 667 26.16 1.87 3.32
CA ARG A 667 26.68 1.94 4.69
C ARG A 667 26.51 3.34 5.26
N TYR A 668 26.84 4.36 4.48
CA TYR A 668 26.62 5.75 4.88
C TYR A 668 25.12 6.06 5.02
N GLN A 669 24.25 5.53 4.15
CA GLN A 669 22.81 5.72 4.30
C GLN A 669 22.30 5.16 5.64
N VAL A 670 22.66 3.92 5.98
CA VAL A 670 22.24 3.31 7.26
C VAL A 670 22.75 4.12 8.44
N LYS A 671 24.02 4.57 8.39
CA LYS A 671 24.58 5.43 9.45
C LYS A 671 23.83 6.76 9.58
N MET A 672 23.51 7.40 8.45
CA MET A 672 22.75 8.65 8.41
C MET A 672 21.34 8.48 9.00
N ASP A 673 20.66 7.38 8.64
CA ASP A 673 19.33 7.07 9.13
C ASP A 673 19.31 6.81 10.64
N LEU A 674 20.30 6.06 11.16
CA LEU A 674 20.45 5.83 12.59
C LEU A 674 20.77 7.12 13.38
N LEU A 675 21.62 7.99 12.85
CA LEU A 675 21.92 9.30 13.45
C LEU A 675 20.69 10.22 13.47
N THR A 676 19.88 10.15 12.42
CA THR A 676 18.61 10.89 12.35
C THR A 676 17.64 10.38 13.40
N ALA A 677 17.48 9.06 13.53
CA ALA A 677 16.64 8.44 14.54
C ALA A 677 17.12 8.70 15.98
N SER A 678 18.43 8.84 16.21
CA SER A 678 19.01 9.21 17.51
C SER A 678 18.95 10.71 17.83
N GLY A 679 18.50 11.55 16.88
CA GLY A 679 18.40 13.01 17.04
C GLY A 679 19.67 13.82 16.73
N ASP A 680 20.76 13.21 16.26
CA ASP A 680 21.98 13.92 15.86
C ASP A 680 21.92 14.35 14.37
N LEU A 681 21.11 15.37 14.12
CA LEU A 681 20.89 15.92 12.79
C LEU A 681 22.16 16.56 12.18
N SER A 682 23.08 17.04 13.01
CA SER A 682 24.30 17.72 12.55
C SER A 682 25.29 16.75 11.91
N THR A 683 25.54 15.62 12.56
CA THR A 683 26.40 14.57 12.01
C THR A 683 25.70 13.86 10.84
N ALA A 684 24.38 13.70 10.89
CA ALA A 684 23.60 13.12 9.80
C ALA A 684 23.79 13.90 8.48
N ALA A 685 23.73 15.24 8.52
CA ALA A 685 23.95 16.09 7.33
C ALA A 685 25.36 15.90 6.73
N ILE A 686 26.40 15.77 7.56
CA ILE A 686 27.77 15.49 7.08
C ILE A 686 27.88 14.11 6.43
N VAL A 687 27.14 13.12 6.94
CA VAL A 687 27.12 11.77 6.37
C VAL A 687 26.33 11.73 5.06
N GLU A 688 25.29 12.56 4.89
CA GLU A 688 24.51 12.67 3.65
C GLU A 688 25.41 13.01 2.45
N ASP A 689 26.30 13.98 2.58
CA ASP A 689 27.26 14.33 1.52
C ASP A 689 28.14 13.13 1.13
N LYS A 690 28.53 12.31 2.12
CA LYS A 690 29.31 11.08 1.89
C LYS A 690 28.51 10.01 1.17
N VAL A 691 27.19 9.92 1.39
CA VAL A 691 26.31 9.01 0.64
C VAL A 691 26.39 9.33 -0.84
N TRP A 692 26.13 10.59 -1.22
CA TRP A 692 26.12 11.03 -2.62
C TRP A 692 27.50 10.92 -3.27
N ALA A 693 28.57 11.31 -2.57
CA ALA A 693 29.94 11.14 -3.06
C ALA A 693 30.29 9.66 -3.32
N SER A 694 29.79 8.75 -2.46
CA SER A 694 30.01 7.31 -2.63
C SER A 694 29.28 6.76 -3.86
N ILE A 695 28.04 7.18 -4.13
CA ILE A 695 27.29 6.78 -5.33
C ILE A 695 28.04 7.21 -6.60
N ALA A 696 28.53 8.45 -6.62
CA ALA A 696 29.31 8.99 -7.74
C ALA A 696 30.60 8.17 -7.97
N SER A 697 31.34 7.88 -6.89
CA SER A 697 32.57 7.09 -6.93
C SER A 697 32.33 5.63 -7.37
N GLU A 698 31.29 4.98 -6.84
CA GLU A 698 30.87 3.63 -7.21
C GLU A 698 30.47 3.56 -8.69
N THR A 699 29.72 4.54 -9.17
CA THR A 699 29.33 4.66 -10.58
C THR A 699 30.56 4.81 -11.48
N ALA A 700 31.47 5.73 -11.15
CA ALA A 700 32.69 5.94 -11.91
C ALA A 700 33.58 4.68 -11.94
N SER A 701 33.70 3.98 -10.81
CA SER A 701 34.46 2.73 -10.70
C SER A 701 33.85 1.60 -11.51
N ALA A 702 32.52 1.51 -11.54
CA ALA A 702 31.80 0.54 -12.36
C ALA A 702 31.94 0.79 -13.87
N ILE A 703 32.40 1.96 -14.28
CA ILE A 703 32.55 2.29 -15.71
C ILE A 703 34.02 2.15 -16.17
N LYS A 704 34.99 2.39 -15.28
CA LYS A 704 36.43 2.32 -15.57
C LYS A 704 36.92 0.87 -15.69
N TYR A 705 36.67 0.24 -16.84
CA TYR A 705 37.40 -0.94 -17.28
C TYR A 705 37.77 -0.76 -18.75
N GLY A 706 39.08 -0.80 -19.06
CA GLY A 706 39.60 -0.72 -20.44
C GLY A 706 40.30 0.60 -20.82
N SER A 707 40.24 1.66 -20.00
CA SER A 707 41.24 2.71 -20.07
C SER A 707 42.55 2.10 -19.55
N LYS A 708 43.39 1.59 -20.45
CA LYS A 708 44.81 1.42 -20.16
C LYS A 708 45.23 2.74 -19.48
N GLU A 709 45.80 2.68 -18.28
CA GLU A 709 46.69 3.76 -17.87
C GLU A 709 47.61 4.02 -19.06
N PRO A 710 47.86 5.29 -19.46
CA PRO A 710 48.73 5.56 -20.57
C PRO A 710 50.06 4.88 -20.23
N SER A 711 50.33 3.74 -20.88
CA SER A 711 51.64 3.12 -20.82
C SER A 711 52.57 4.21 -21.29
N SER A 712 53.53 4.58 -20.46
CA SER A 712 54.54 5.62 -20.67
C SER A 712 55.41 5.42 -21.91
N ASP A 713 55.05 4.52 -22.83
CA ASP A 713 55.84 4.06 -23.97
C ASP A 713 55.10 4.02 -25.31
N SER A 714 53.88 4.54 -25.46
CA SER A 714 53.32 4.75 -26.81
C SER A 714 53.84 6.06 -27.41
N LYS A 715 55.05 6.03 -27.98
CA LYS A 715 55.54 7.06 -28.90
C LYS A 715 54.57 7.16 -30.09
N CYS A 716 53.62 8.09 -30.03
CA CYS A 716 52.83 8.48 -31.19
C CYS A 716 53.77 9.18 -32.18
N SER A 717 53.82 8.67 -33.41
CA SER A 717 54.62 9.21 -34.49
C SER A 717 54.22 10.65 -34.79
N SER A 718 55.11 11.58 -34.46
CA SER A 718 55.08 12.96 -34.92
C SER A 718 55.32 13.00 -36.43
N ASN A 719 54.28 13.36 -37.20
CA ASN A 719 54.34 14.14 -38.46
C ASN A 719 53.00 14.08 -39.21
N GLY A 720 51.94 14.62 -38.61
CA GLY A 720 50.70 14.96 -39.30
C GLY A 720 50.46 16.46 -39.21
N ASN A 721 50.24 17.13 -40.34
CA ASN A 721 49.90 18.55 -40.39
C ASN A 721 48.78 18.88 -39.37
N LEU A 722 49.01 19.89 -38.53
CA LEU A 722 47.99 20.43 -37.62
C LEU A 722 46.93 21.19 -38.45
N HIS A 723 46.00 20.47 -39.04
CA HIS A 723 44.82 21.08 -39.66
C HIS A 723 43.70 21.25 -38.61
N PRO A 724 42.94 22.36 -38.67
CA PRO A 724 41.68 22.50 -37.93
C PRO A 724 40.78 21.30 -38.20
N LYS A 725 40.33 20.62 -37.14
CA LYS A 725 39.36 19.53 -37.22
C LYS A 725 38.02 20.04 -36.74
N LYS A 726 36.97 19.61 -37.43
CA LYS A 726 35.58 19.95 -37.11
C LYS A 726 34.75 18.68 -36.99
N ALA A 727 34.04 18.55 -35.88
CA ALA A 727 33.09 17.48 -35.61
C ALA A 727 31.70 18.10 -35.42
N ILE A 728 30.69 17.54 -36.10
CA ILE A 728 29.28 17.91 -35.94
C ILE A 728 28.53 16.63 -35.58
N VAL A 729 27.87 16.64 -34.42
CA VAL A 729 27.08 15.51 -33.95
C VAL A 729 25.65 15.97 -33.68
N GLU A 730 24.70 15.39 -34.39
CA GLU A 730 23.27 15.61 -34.22
C GLU A 730 22.59 14.31 -33.81
N LEU A 731 21.75 14.37 -32.78
CA LEU A 731 21.12 13.20 -32.17
C LEU A 731 19.59 13.39 -32.06
N PRO A 732 18.81 12.30 -32.22
CA PRO A 732 17.39 12.31 -31.93
C PRO A 732 17.15 12.46 -30.42
N VAL A 733 15.93 12.84 -30.05
CA VAL A 733 15.47 12.74 -28.65
C VAL A 733 14.90 11.36 -28.38
N ARG A 734 14.68 11.02 -27.11
CA ARG A 734 14.14 9.72 -26.72
C ARG A 734 12.83 9.85 -25.97
N VAL A 735 11.92 8.92 -26.24
CA VAL A 735 10.72 8.66 -25.42
C VAL A 735 10.82 7.28 -24.81
N ASP A 736 10.43 7.14 -23.55
CA ASP A 736 10.42 5.86 -22.83
C ASP A 736 8.99 5.33 -22.66
N PHE A 737 8.78 4.07 -23.01
CA PHE A 737 7.51 3.39 -22.77
C PHE A 737 7.45 2.89 -21.33
N VAL A 738 8.52 2.25 -20.85
CA VAL A 738 8.57 1.64 -19.52
C VAL A 738 10.01 1.27 -19.13
N GLY A 739 10.25 1.10 -17.83
CA GLY A 739 11.50 0.60 -17.27
C GLY A 739 12.39 1.66 -16.63
N GLY A 740 12.08 2.95 -16.81
CA GLY A 740 12.80 4.05 -16.17
C GLY A 740 12.92 3.86 -14.65
N TRP A 741 13.98 4.40 -14.07
CA TRP A 741 14.46 4.17 -12.68
C TRP A 741 15.23 2.87 -12.47
N SER A 742 15.00 1.84 -13.29
CA SER A 742 15.86 0.65 -13.26
C SER A 742 17.24 0.88 -13.90
N ASP A 743 17.42 2.02 -14.58
CA ASP A 743 18.68 2.45 -15.17
C ASP A 743 19.57 3.28 -14.23
N THR A 744 18.98 3.83 -13.17
CA THR A 744 19.63 4.81 -12.30
C THR A 744 20.56 4.16 -11.26
N PRO A 745 21.82 4.61 -11.09
CA PRO A 745 22.63 4.21 -9.94
C PRO A 745 22.00 4.64 -8.61
N PRO A 746 22.08 3.84 -7.52
CA PRO A 746 22.83 2.59 -7.41
C PRO A 746 22.04 1.34 -7.84
N TRP A 747 20.79 1.46 -8.31
CA TRP A 747 20.02 0.30 -8.77
C TRP A 747 20.78 -0.47 -9.85
N SER A 748 21.16 0.21 -10.92
CA SER A 748 21.83 -0.40 -12.07
C SER A 748 23.20 -1.00 -11.75
N LEU A 749 23.80 -0.61 -10.62
CA LEU A 749 25.07 -1.14 -10.10
C LEU A 749 24.90 -2.40 -9.26
N GLU A 750 23.73 -2.61 -8.66
CA GLU A 750 23.46 -3.76 -7.77
C GLU A 750 22.50 -4.78 -8.38
N ARG A 751 21.63 -4.33 -9.29
CA ARG A 751 20.54 -5.13 -9.85
C ARG A 751 20.42 -4.94 -11.36
N PRO A 752 19.96 -5.97 -12.08
CA PRO A 752 19.64 -5.82 -13.49
C PRO A 752 18.59 -4.73 -13.71
N GLY A 753 18.86 -3.85 -14.66
CA GLY A 753 17.93 -2.85 -15.16
C GLY A 753 17.42 -3.24 -16.54
N CYS A 754 16.23 -2.76 -16.90
CA CYS A 754 15.70 -2.97 -18.24
C CYS A 754 14.80 -1.78 -18.63
N VAL A 755 15.10 -1.16 -19.77
CA VAL A 755 14.34 0.00 -20.29
C VAL A 755 13.96 -0.25 -21.73
N LEU A 756 12.68 -0.05 -22.05
CA LEU A 756 12.14 -0.06 -23.40
C LEU A 756 11.87 1.39 -23.83
N ASN A 757 12.66 1.88 -24.78
CA ASN A 757 12.57 3.25 -25.27
C ASN A 757 12.69 3.33 -26.80
N MET A 758 12.43 4.52 -27.33
CA MET A 758 12.41 4.80 -28.76
C MET A 758 13.08 6.14 -29.05
N ALA A 759 13.98 6.14 -30.03
CA ALA A 759 14.55 7.37 -30.59
C ALA A 759 13.56 7.99 -31.59
N ILE A 760 13.28 9.28 -31.46
CA ILE A 760 12.33 9.99 -32.32
C ILE A 760 12.94 11.28 -32.87
N ARG A 761 12.54 11.63 -34.11
CA ARG A 761 12.67 12.98 -34.64
C ARG A 761 11.43 13.78 -34.24
N LEU A 762 11.61 15.07 -34.00
CA LEU A 762 10.52 16.00 -33.73
C LEU A 762 10.45 17.00 -34.87
N GLU A 763 9.26 17.19 -35.44
CA GLU A 763 9.03 18.05 -36.62
C GLU A 763 10.01 17.76 -37.76
N GLY A 764 10.39 16.48 -37.94
CA GLY A 764 11.32 16.02 -38.98
C GLY A 764 12.81 16.18 -38.67
N ASN A 765 13.19 16.87 -37.58
CA ASN A 765 14.58 17.23 -37.29
C ASN A 765 15.20 16.40 -36.15
N LEU A 766 16.54 16.35 -36.12
CA LEU A 766 17.33 15.90 -34.95
C LEU A 766 17.58 17.13 -34.06
N PRO A 767 16.86 17.28 -32.93
CA PRO A 767 16.78 18.57 -32.27
C PRO A 767 17.96 18.89 -31.35
N VAL A 768 18.83 17.92 -31.04
CA VAL A 768 19.96 18.09 -30.10
C VAL A 768 21.27 17.87 -30.81
N GLY A 769 22.24 18.75 -30.61
CA GLY A 769 23.56 18.57 -31.23
C GLY A 769 24.66 19.45 -30.67
N ALA A 770 25.87 19.16 -31.13
CA ALA A 770 27.07 19.92 -30.81
C ALA A 770 28.00 20.01 -32.03
N MET A 771 28.67 21.15 -32.15
CA MET A 771 29.73 21.41 -33.12
C MET A 771 30.99 21.75 -32.37
N ILE A 772 32.07 21.02 -32.63
CA ILE A 772 33.36 21.20 -31.96
C ILE A 772 34.42 21.40 -33.04
N GLU A 773 35.16 22.50 -32.94
CA GLU A 773 36.16 22.89 -33.93
C GLU A 773 37.45 23.34 -33.23
N THR A 774 38.61 22.86 -33.68
CA THR A 774 39.89 23.44 -33.26
C THR A 774 40.15 24.73 -34.01
N THR A 775 40.66 25.74 -33.31
CA THR A 775 40.99 27.05 -33.89
C THR A 775 42.43 27.46 -33.56
N MET A 776 43.00 28.32 -34.41
CA MET A 776 44.26 29.00 -34.17
C MET A 776 44.06 30.46 -33.70
N ASP A 777 42.82 30.94 -33.66
CA ASP A 777 42.49 32.33 -33.37
C ASP A 777 42.69 32.70 -31.90
N HIS A 778 42.52 31.73 -31.01
CA HIS A 778 42.75 31.89 -29.57
C HIS A 778 43.33 30.60 -28.96
N LEU A 779 43.93 30.75 -27.77
CA LEU A 779 44.35 29.65 -26.92
C LEU A 779 43.33 29.53 -25.78
N GLY A 780 42.73 28.36 -25.61
CA GLY A 780 41.69 28.13 -24.60
C GLY A 780 40.45 27.43 -25.16
N VAL A 781 39.35 27.49 -24.41
CA VAL A 781 38.05 26.92 -24.81
C VAL A 781 36.99 28.01 -24.83
N LEU A 782 36.41 28.26 -26.01
CA LEU A 782 35.21 29.05 -26.19
C LEU A 782 34.00 28.12 -26.26
N ILE A 783 33.03 28.33 -25.37
CA ILE A 783 31.78 27.56 -25.34
C ILE A 783 30.63 28.53 -25.63
N GLU A 784 29.76 28.15 -26.56
CA GLU A 784 28.55 28.90 -26.96
C GLU A 784 27.33 27.97 -26.96
N ASP A 785 26.17 28.49 -26.55
CA ASP A 785 24.88 27.79 -26.69
C ASP A 785 23.89 28.51 -27.62
N ASP A 786 22.79 27.83 -27.93
CA ASP A 786 21.71 28.31 -28.79
C ASP A 786 20.93 29.50 -28.21
N ALA A 787 21.07 29.78 -26.90
CA ALA A 787 20.54 30.97 -26.26
C ALA A 787 21.46 32.20 -26.38
N GLY A 788 22.58 32.08 -27.11
CA GLY A 788 23.55 33.15 -27.32
C GLY A 788 24.43 33.43 -26.10
N ARG A 789 24.43 32.55 -25.09
CA ARG A 789 25.39 32.65 -23.98
C ARG A 789 26.73 32.12 -24.44
N ASN A 790 27.81 32.74 -24.00
CA ASN A 790 29.16 32.25 -24.25
C ASN A 790 30.06 32.38 -23.02
N VAL A 791 31.13 31.60 -23.00
CA VAL A 791 32.23 31.73 -22.05
C VAL A 791 33.54 31.39 -22.74
N CYS A 792 34.56 32.24 -22.56
CA CYS A 792 35.93 31.96 -22.98
C CYS A 792 36.75 31.58 -21.74
N ILE A 793 37.46 30.46 -21.81
CA ILE A 793 38.28 29.92 -20.72
C ILE A 793 39.70 29.78 -21.23
N ASP A 794 40.56 30.71 -20.82
CA ASP A 794 41.96 30.74 -21.26
C ASP A 794 42.82 29.79 -20.42
N ASP A 795 42.58 29.73 -19.11
CA ASP A 795 43.26 28.81 -18.19
C ASP A 795 42.49 27.49 -18.04
N LEU A 796 42.96 26.44 -18.71
CA LEU A 796 42.36 25.10 -18.66
C LEU A 796 42.41 24.48 -17.25
N SER A 797 43.36 24.88 -16.40
CA SER A 797 43.45 24.38 -15.02
C SER A 797 42.33 24.88 -14.11
N SER A 798 41.63 25.95 -14.53
CA SER A 798 40.43 26.45 -13.85
C SER A 798 39.22 25.50 -13.98
N ILE A 799 39.24 24.57 -14.93
CA ILE A 799 38.16 23.60 -15.17
C ILE A 799 38.31 22.43 -14.18
N THR A 800 37.83 22.62 -12.96
CA THR A 800 37.88 21.62 -11.89
C THR A 800 36.50 21.39 -11.27
N SER A 801 36.20 20.13 -10.93
CA SER A 801 35.01 19.75 -10.17
C SER A 801 35.29 19.81 -8.67
N PRO A 802 34.31 20.20 -7.81
CA PRO A 802 32.90 20.40 -8.12
C PRO A 802 32.57 21.78 -8.72
N PHE A 803 31.57 21.82 -9.61
CA PHE A 803 31.07 23.06 -10.22
C PHE A 803 29.98 23.71 -9.37
N LYS A 804 29.85 25.05 -9.45
CA LYS A 804 28.74 25.78 -8.83
C LYS A 804 27.41 25.40 -9.50
N GLU A 805 26.32 25.33 -8.73
CA GLU A 805 25.01 24.93 -9.25
C GLU A 805 24.49 25.80 -10.40
N ASN A 806 24.84 27.10 -10.39
CA ASN A 806 24.41 28.08 -11.38
C ASN A 806 25.33 28.19 -12.62
N ASP A 807 26.34 27.33 -12.73
CA ASP A 807 27.22 27.31 -13.91
C ASP A 807 26.46 26.78 -15.14
N SER A 808 26.22 27.67 -16.10
CA SER A 808 25.45 27.38 -17.31
C SER A 808 26.13 26.38 -18.25
N PHE A 809 27.46 26.18 -18.13
CA PHE A 809 28.25 25.31 -19.00
C PHE A 809 28.86 24.11 -18.26
N ARG A 810 28.38 23.80 -17.04
CA ARG A 810 28.84 22.66 -16.24
C ARG A 810 28.87 21.32 -16.98
N LEU A 811 27.92 21.10 -17.91
CA LEU A 811 27.84 19.88 -18.71
C LEU A 811 29.04 19.75 -19.65
N VAL A 812 29.35 20.80 -20.40
CA VAL A 812 30.48 20.83 -21.35
C VAL A 812 31.81 20.76 -20.58
N LYS A 813 31.93 21.51 -19.48
CA LYS A 813 33.11 21.46 -18.59
C LYS A 813 33.35 20.06 -18.02
N SER A 814 32.29 19.38 -17.58
CA SER A 814 32.36 18.00 -17.09
C SER A 814 32.77 17.02 -18.21
N ALA A 815 32.25 17.20 -19.43
CA ALA A 815 32.65 16.40 -20.58
C ALA A 815 34.13 16.56 -20.92
N LEU A 816 34.69 17.78 -20.84
CA LEU A 816 36.12 18.04 -21.05
C LEU A 816 37.00 17.31 -20.02
N ILE A 817 36.59 17.28 -18.75
CA ILE A 817 37.29 16.53 -17.69
C ILE A 817 37.24 15.02 -17.98
N VAL A 818 36.04 14.48 -18.21
CA VAL A 818 35.83 13.02 -18.31
C VAL A 818 36.46 12.43 -19.57
N THR A 819 36.46 13.15 -20.69
CA THR A 819 37.11 12.71 -21.93
C THR A 819 38.63 12.79 -21.88
N GLY A 820 39.21 13.46 -20.88
CA GLY A 820 40.66 13.65 -20.76
C GLY A 820 41.25 14.62 -21.79
N VAL A 821 40.40 15.30 -22.56
CA VAL A 821 40.77 16.22 -23.63
C VAL A 821 41.68 17.34 -23.11
N LEU A 822 41.46 17.82 -21.89
CA LEU A 822 42.27 18.87 -21.25
C LEU A 822 43.77 18.53 -21.15
N ASN A 823 44.13 17.24 -21.09
CA ASN A 823 45.53 16.79 -20.96
C ASN A 823 46.16 16.44 -22.33
N HIS A 824 45.44 16.66 -23.44
CA HIS A 824 45.90 16.26 -24.76
C HIS A 824 46.90 17.26 -25.35
N GLU A 825 48.07 16.81 -25.81
CA GLU A 825 49.17 17.68 -26.26
C GLU A 825 48.76 18.69 -27.36
N ARG A 826 47.81 18.34 -28.23
CA ARG A 826 47.31 19.25 -29.29
C ARG A 826 46.63 20.51 -28.75
N LEU A 827 45.98 20.45 -27.58
CA LEU A 827 45.28 21.57 -26.98
C LEU A 827 46.23 22.62 -26.38
N SER A 828 47.49 22.26 -26.15
CA SER A 828 48.54 23.23 -25.79
C SER A 828 48.94 24.15 -26.96
N LYS A 829 48.54 23.81 -28.20
CA LYS A 829 48.91 24.52 -29.43
C LYS A 829 47.72 25.07 -30.22
N LEU A 830 46.50 24.63 -29.95
CA LEU A 830 45.26 25.01 -30.64
C LEU A 830 44.16 25.26 -29.60
N GLY A 831 43.33 26.29 -29.81
CA GLY A 831 42.11 26.51 -29.03
C GLY A 831 40.95 25.62 -29.49
N LEU A 832 39.86 25.61 -28.71
CA LEU A 832 38.61 24.90 -29.02
C LEU A 832 37.43 25.86 -29.07
N ASN A 833 36.60 25.72 -30.09
CA ASN A 833 35.28 26.31 -30.20
C ASN A 833 34.23 25.21 -30.07
N ILE A 834 33.38 25.28 -29.04
CA ILE A 834 32.30 24.33 -28.77
C ILE A 834 30.98 25.09 -28.86
N ARG A 835 30.15 24.75 -29.84
CA ARG A 835 28.79 25.25 -29.97
C ARG A 835 27.79 24.14 -29.70
N THR A 836 26.79 24.40 -28.87
CA THR A 836 25.75 23.43 -28.49
C THR A 836 24.35 23.96 -28.80
N TRP A 837 23.42 23.06 -29.16
CA TRP A 837 22.01 23.42 -29.35
C TRP A 837 21.07 22.32 -28.89
N ALA A 838 19.89 22.72 -28.42
CA ALA A 838 18.79 21.85 -28.07
C ALA A 838 17.45 22.52 -28.41
N ASN A 839 16.91 22.21 -29.60
CA ASN A 839 15.65 22.75 -30.14
C ASN A 839 14.40 22.12 -29.49
N VAL A 840 14.47 21.86 -28.18
CA VAL A 840 13.38 21.37 -27.34
C VAL A 840 13.44 22.08 -25.98
N PRO A 841 12.30 22.35 -25.33
CA PRO A 841 12.31 22.96 -24.00
C PRO A 841 13.19 22.17 -23.02
N ARG A 842 14.04 22.86 -22.27
CA ARG A 842 14.78 22.25 -21.15
C ARG A 842 13.78 21.70 -20.14
N GLY A 843 14.09 20.57 -19.50
CA GLY A 843 13.17 19.92 -18.55
C GLY A 843 11.90 19.34 -19.20
N SER A 844 11.94 19.08 -20.51
CA SER A 844 10.86 18.43 -21.29
C SER A 844 10.66 16.94 -20.95
N GLY A 845 11.56 16.33 -20.18
CA GLY A 845 11.52 14.91 -19.89
C GLY A 845 12.04 14.02 -21.02
N LEU A 846 12.47 14.58 -22.16
CA LEU A 846 12.96 13.86 -23.37
C LEU A 846 14.45 13.46 -23.33
N GLY A 847 15.11 13.59 -22.18
CA GLY A 847 16.53 13.21 -22.00
C GLY A 847 17.52 14.18 -22.63
N THR A 848 17.07 15.40 -22.94
CA THR A 848 17.83 16.43 -23.66
C THR A 848 19.23 16.67 -23.09
N SER A 849 19.38 16.74 -21.77
CA SER A 849 20.67 17.01 -21.12
C SER A 849 21.68 15.88 -21.37
N SER A 850 21.30 14.63 -21.12
CA SER A 850 22.20 13.47 -21.30
C SER A 850 22.50 13.22 -22.78
N ILE A 851 21.53 13.48 -23.67
CA ILE A 851 21.72 13.39 -25.12
C ILE A 851 22.67 14.50 -25.61
N LEU A 852 22.56 15.72 -25.07
CA LEU A 852 23.50 16.79 -25.37
C LEU A 852 24.90 16.45 -24.86
N ALA A 853 25.03 15.88 -23.67
CA ALA A 853 26.29 15.36 -23.17
C ALA A 853 26.86 14.27 -24.09
N ALA A 854 26.02 13.38 -24.62
CA ALA A 854 26.44 12.37 -25.59
C ALA A 854 26.95 13.00 -26.89
N ALA A 855 26.29 14.03 -27.42
CA ALA A 855 26.74 14.75 -28.62
C ALA A 855 28.11 15.42 -28.40
N VAL A 856 28.29 16.10 -27.26
CA VAL A 856 29.56 16.75 -26.89
C VAL A 856 30.67 15.70 -26.72
N VAL A 857 30.44 14.65 -25.93
CA VAL A 857 31.44 13.59 -25.69
C VAL A 857 31.83 12.89 -26.99
N LYS A 858 30.86 12.58 -27.86
CA LYS A 858 31.13 11.95 -29.16
C LYS A 858 31.95 12.87 -30.08
N GLY A 859 31.61 14.16 -30.14
CA GLY A 859 32.38 15.14 -30.90
C GLY A 859 33.81 15.33 -30.36
N LEU A 860 33.99 15.28 -29.04
CA LEU A 860 35.30 15.33 -28.39
C LEU A 860 36.15 14.09 -28.73
N PHE A 861 35.58 12.88 -28.67
CA PHE A 861 36.29 11.66 -29.08
C PHE A 861 36.66 11.65 -30.57
N GLN A 862 35.80 12.17 -31.45
CA GLN A 862 36.13 12.37 -32.87
C GLN A 862 37.33 13.30 -33.06
N LEU A 863 37.42 14.36 -32.25
CA LEU A 863 38.50 15.34 -32.33
C LEU A 863 39.85 14.74 -31.92
N ILE A 864 39.88 13.98 -30.82
CA ILE A 864 41.10 13.35 -30.28
C ILE A 864 41.42 11.96 -30.84
N GLU A 865 40.67 11.51 -31.86
CA GLU A 865 40.82 10.16 -32.45
C GLU A 865 40.68 9.03 -31.40
N GLY A 866 39.79 9.24 -30.42
CA GLY A 866 39.43 8.24 -29.40
C GLY A 866 38.40 7.22 -29.89
N ASP A 867 38.00 6.31 -29.01
CA ASP A 867 36.91 5.35 -29.29
C ASP A 867 35.55 6.07 -29.29
N GLU A 868 35.04 6.35 -30.48
CA GLU A 868 33.75 7.00 -30.72
C GLU A 868 32.54 6.04 -30.69
N SER A 869 32.72 4.78 -30.29
CA SER A 869 31.61 3.83 -30.21
C SER A 869 30.53 4.31 -29.24
N ASP A 870 29.27 4.09 -29.61
CA ASP A 870 28.11 4.52 -28.80
C ASP A 870 28.14 3.92 -27.38
N ALA A 871 28.69 2.72 -27.23
CA ALA A 871 28.88 2.08 -25.93
C ALA A 871 29.88 2.84 -25.05
N THR A 872 30.98 3.34 -25.62
CA THR A 872 31.98 4.13 -24.90
C THR A 872 31.48 5.53 -24.57
N VAL A 873 30.79 6.18 -25.52
CA VAL A 873 30.12 7.47 -25.27
C VAL A 873 29.09 7.35 -24.16
N ALA A 874 28.22 6.34 -24.20
CA ALA A 874 27.18 6.17 -23.18
C ALA A 874 27.75 5.98 -21.76
N ARG A 875 28.85 5.22 -21.65
CA ARG A 875 29.61 5.02 -20.42
C ARG A 875 30.22 6.33 -19.91
N ALA A 876 30.88 7.10 -20.79
CA ALA A 876 31.46 8.38 -20.42
C ALA A 876 30.40 9.38 -19.95
N VAL A 877 29.24 9.46 -20.61
CA VAL A 877 28.13 10.33 -20.19
C VAL A 877 27.64 9.99 -18.79
N LEU A 878 27.55 8.71 -18.44
CA LEU A 878 27.15 8.30 -17.08
C LEU A 878 28.14 8.82 -16.02
N VAL A 879 29.44 8.93 -16.32
CA VAL A 879 30.43 9.60 -15.44
C VAL A 879 30.26 11.11 -15.45
N VAL A 880 30.05 11.72 -16.62
CA VAL A 880 29.84 13.18 -16.76
C VAL A 880 28.70 13.66 -15.87
N GLU A 881 27.59 12.92 -15.79
CA GLU A 881 26.45 13.30 -14.95
C GLU A 881 26.71 13.20 -13.45
N GLN A 882 27.60 12.30 -13.01
CA GLN A 882 28.04 12.24 -11.62
C GLN A 882 28.96 13.41 -11.28
N VAL A 883 29.91 13.74 -12.16
CA VAL A 883 30.82 14.90 -12.00
C VAL A 883 30.04 16.21 -12.01
N MET A 884 28.98 16.30 -12.82
CA MET A 884 28.08 17.45 -12.89
C MET A 884 27.17 17.59 -11.67
N GLY A 885 27.04 16.53 -10.85
CA GLY A 885 26.17 16.49 -9.66
C GLY A 885 24.68 16.28 -9.95
N THR A 886 24.30 15.84 -11.17
CA THR A 886 22.89 15.53 -11.49
C THR A 886 22.50 14.09 -11.23
N GLY A 887 23.45 13.15 -11.25
CA GLY A 887 23.23 11.77 -10.79
C GLY A 887 22.28 10.91 -11.64
N GLY A 888 22.16 11.17 -12.94
CA GLY A 888 21.20 10.49 -13.82
C GLY A 888 21.55 9.02 -14.14
N GLY A 889 20.61 8.34 -14.81
CA GLY A 889 20.74 6.96 -15.26
C GLY A 889 21.35 6.83 -16.66
N TRP A 890 21.36 5.61 -17.21
CA TRP A 890 21.94 5.36 -18.54
C TRP A 890 20.94 5.44 -19.70
N GLN A 891 19.64 5.52 -19.44
CA GLN A 891 18.63 5.34 -20.49
C GLN A 891 18.62 6.48 -21.53
N ASP A 892 18.96 7.70 -21.13
CA ASP A 892 18.75 8.91 -21.93
C ASP A 892 19.78 8.97 -23.07
N GLN A 893 21.06 8.80 -22.73
CA GLN A 893 22.16 8.73 -23.70
C GLN A 893 22.04 7.51 -24.61
N ILE A 894 21.66 6.35 -24.09
CA ILE A 894 21.37 5.17 -24.93
C ILE A 894 20.20 5.48 -25.86
N GLY A 895 19.16 6.11 -25.32
CA GLY A 895 17.96 6.55 -26.02
C GLY A 895 18.24 7.40 -27.26
N GLY A 896 19.18 8.34 -27.16
CA GLY A 896 19.58 9.23 -28.26
C GLY A 896 20.66 8.66 -29.18
N LEU A 897 21.62 7.87 -28.66
CA LEU A 897 22.73 7.34 -29.48
C LEU A 897 22.28 6.22 -30.42
N TYR A 898 21.43 5.31 -29.93
CA TYR A 898 20.97 4.16 -30.70
C TYR A 898 19.62 4.48 -31.37
N PRO A 899 19.47 4.34 -32.70
CA PRO A 899 18.23 4.64 -33.40
C PRO A 899 17.12 3.60 -33.11
N GLY A 900 15.90 3.91 -33.54
CA GLY A 900 14.75 3.01 -33.51
C GLY A 900 14.19 2.72 -32.11
N ILE A 901 13.36 1.67 -32.06
CA ILE A 901 12.85 1.08 -30.82
C ILE A 901 13.88 0.08 -30.30
N LYS A 902 14.16 0.12 -29.00
CA LYS A 902 15.18 -0.72 -28.38
C LYS A 902 14.84 -1.05 -26.94
N CYS A 903 15.26 -2.24 -26.55
CA CYS A 903 15.19 -2.72 -25.19
C CYS A 903 16.60 -2.91 -24.66
N THR A 904 17.00 -2.07 -23.71
CA THR A 904 18.35 -2.10 -23.14
C THR A 904 18.31 -2.79 -21.79
N GLN A 905 19.26 -3.70 -21.55
CA GLN A 905 19.44 -4.40 -20.29
C GLN A 905 20.77 -4.03 -19.68
N SER A 906 20.78 -3.75 -18.38
CA SER A 906 22.02 -3.58 -17.62
C SER A 906 22.32 -4.82 -16.79
N PHE A 907 23.59 -5.19 -16.74
CA PHE A 907 24.11 -6.25 -15.90
C PHE A 907 25.09 -5.65 -14.89
N PRO A 908 24.77 -5.67 -13.59
CA PRO A 908 25.66 -5.25 -12.52
C PRO A 908 27.05 -5.87 -12.64
N GLY A 909 28.08 -5.07 -12.39
CA GLY A 909 29.45 -5.52 -12.44
C GLY A 909 30.45 -4.37 -12.51
N GLN A 910 31.73 -4.72 -12.46
CA GLN A 910 32.84 -3.83 -12.74
C GLN A 910 33.63 -4.45 -13.91
N PRO A 911 33.35 -4.06 -15.18
CA PRO A 911 32.48 -2.96 -15.58
C PRO A 911 30.98 -3.29 -15.59
N LEU A 912 30.16 -2.26 -15.45
CA LEU A 912 28.72 -2.26 -15.74
C LEU A 912 28.54 -2.56 -17.23
N ARG A 913 27.82 -3.63 -17.56
CA ARG A 913 27.59 -4.02 -18.95
C ARG A 913 26.20 -3.59 -19.38
N LEU A 914 26.12 -2.85 -20.49
CA LEU A 914 24.88 -2.46 -21.12
C LEU A 914 24.72 -3.27 -22.41
N HIS A 915 23.62 -4.01 -22.52
CA HIS A 915 23.27 -4.77 -23.71
C HIS A 915 22.05 -4.14 -24.37
N VAL A 916 22.27 -3.46 -25.49
CA VAL A 916 21.22 -2.79 -26.26
C VAL A 916 20.67 -3.77 -27.29
N VAL A 917 19.40 -4.15 -27.15
CA VAL A 917 18.71 -5.04 -28.09
C VAL A 917 17.78 -4.20 -28.97
N PRO A 918 18.14 -3.91 -30.23
CA PRO A 918 17.24 -3.22 -31.14
C PRO A 918 16.03 -4.11 -31.46
N LEU A 919 14.85 -3.50 -31.58
CA LEU A 919 13.64 -4.17 -32.01
C LEU A 919 13.48 -3.95 -33.53
N LEU A 920 13.61 -5.03 -34.30
CA LEU A 920 13.38 -5.02 -35.75
C LEU A 920 11.87 -4.97 -36.03
N ALA A 921 11.29 -3.77 -35.91
CA ALA A 921 9.87 -3.54 -36.10
C ALA A 921 9.45 -3.72 -37.57
N SER A 922 8.31 -4.36 -37.80
CA SER A 922 7.73 -4.41 -39.15
C SER A 922 7.26 -3.01 -39.59
N PRO A 923 7.25 -2.71 -40.91
CA PRO A 923 6.72 -1.44 -41.41
C PRO A 923 5.28 -1.18 -40.96
N GLN A 924 4.46 -2.24 -40.84
CA GLN A 924 3.08 -2.16 -40.35
C GLN A 924 3.03 -1.70 -38.88
N LEU A 925 3.88 -2.26 -38.01
CA LEU A 925 3.95 -1.87 -36.61
C LEU A 925 4.36 -0.39 -36.46
N ILE A 926 5.39 0.04 -37.21
CA ILE A 926 5.83 1.44 -37.20
C ILE A 926 4.72 2.37 -37.68
N GLN A 927 4.02 2.00 -38.76
CA GLN A 927 2.90 2.78 -39.28
C GLN A 927 1.77 2.90 -38.26
N GLU A 928 1.37 1.79 -37.63
CA GLU A 928 0.30 1.77 -36.64
C GLU A 928 0.67 2.58 -35.39
N LEU A 929 1.91 2.45 -34.90
CA LEU A 929 2.39 3.24 -33.76
C LEU A 929 2.37 4.74 -34.07
N GLN A 930 2.89 5.16 -35.22
CA GLN A 930 2.87 6.57 -35.64
C GLN A 930 1.46 7.13 -35.85
N GLN A 931 0.50 6.25 -36.18
CA GLN A 931 -0.90 6.60 -36.37
C GLN A 931 -1.68 6.74 -35.06
N ARG A 932 -1.31 5.98 -34.03
CA ARG A 932 -2.07 5.89 -32.76
C ARG A 932 -1.42 6.64 -31.60
N LEU A 933 -0.09 6.79 -31.59
CA LEU A 933 0.64 7.39 -30.47
C LEU A 933 0.82 8.90 -30.67
N LEU A 934 0.27 9.69 -29.74
CA LEU A 934 0.46 11.13 -29.67
C LEU A 934 1.60 11.47 -28.70
N VAL A 935 2.44 12.43 -29.12
CA VAL A 935 3.52 13.02 -28.31
C VAL A 935 3.12 14.44 -27.97
N VAL A 936 2.71 14.66 -26.72
CA VAL A 936 2.05 15.90 -26.28
C VAL A 936 2.91 16.61 -25.25
N PHE A 937 3.30 17.86 -25.51
CA PHE A 937 3.94 18.71 -24.50
C PHE A 937 2.87 19.36 -23.62
N THR A 938 3.01 19.19 -22.31
CA THR A 938 2.02 19.62 -21.30
C THR A 938 2.04 21.13 -21.01
N GLY A 939 2.95 21.90 -21.63
CA GLY A 939 3.17 23.32 -21.31
C GLY A 939 3.98 23.55 -20.02
N GLN A 940 4.08 22.55 -19.14
CA GLN A 940 4.81 22.63 -17.88
C GLN A 940 6.23 22.07 -18.01
N VAL A 941 7.18 22.69 -17.30
CA VAL A 941 8.58 22.24 -17.23
C VAL A 941 8.97 22.01 -15.77
N ARG A 942 9.67 20.91 -15.50
CA ARG A 942 10.20 20.62 -14.16
C ARG A 942 11.62 20.08 -14.20
N LEU A 943 12.42 20.48 -13.22
CA LEU A 943 13.76 19.92 -13.00
C LEU A 943 13.67 18.58 -12.28
N ALA A 944 14.31 17.55 -12.86
CA ALA A 944 14.27 16.16 -12.36
C ALA A 944 15.07 15.92 -11.05
N HIS A 945 16.03 16.78 -10.71
CA HIS A 945 17.00 16.51 -9.63
C HIS A 945 16.36 16.23 -8.25
N ARG A 946 15.27 16.93 -7.89
CA ARG A 946 14.58 16.71 -6.61
C ARG A 946 13.86 15.36 -6.53
N VAL A 947 13.41 14.83 -7.67
CA VAL A 947 12.73 13.53 -7.75
C VAL A 947 13.77 12.42 -7.56
N LEU A 948 14.91 12.55 -8.25
CA LEU A 948 16.01 11.60 -8.15
C LEU A 948 16.46 11.37 -6.71
N GLN A 949 16.70 12.45 -5.96
CA GLN A 949 17.15 12.35 -4.57
C GLN A 949 16.18 11.54 -3.72
N LYS A 950 14.88 11.84 -3.78
CA LYS A 950 13.84 11.13 -3.01
C LYS A 950 13.79 9.63 -3.34
N VAL A 951 13.81 9.28 -4.64
CA VAL A 951 13.72 7.88 -5.08
C VAL A 951 14.99 7.11 -4.69
N VAL A 952 16.16 7.70 -4.89
CA VAL A 952 17.45 7.07 -4.56
C VAL A 952 17.62 6.89 -3.05
N THR A 953 17.23 7.86 -2.21
CA THR A 953 17.25 7.71 -0.75
C THR A 953 16.36 6.55 -0.30
N ARG A 954 15.12 6.46 -0.82
CA ARG A 954 14.22 5.33 -0.53
C ARG A 954 14.79 4.00 -1.01
N TYR A 955 15.47 3.97 -2.16
CA TYR A 955 16.16 2.78 -2.65
C TYR A 955 17.28 2.32 -1.71
N LEU A 956 18.14 3.24 -1.28
CA LEU A 956 19.25 2.95 -0.36
C LEU A 956 18.74 2.45 1.00
N ARG A 957 17.62 3.02 1.47
CA ARG A 957 16.87 2.56 2.66
C ARG A 957 16.25 1.19 2.53
N ARG A 958 16.17 0.63 1.31
CA ARG A 958 15.47 -0.63 1.00
C ARG A 958 13.98 -0.58 1.28
N ASP A 959 13.36 0.55 0.95
CA ASP A 959 11.91 0.62 0.84
C ASP A 959 11.41 -0.48 -0.12
N SER A 960 10.68 -1.43 0.45
CA SER A 960 10.23 -2.68 -0.16
C SER A 960 9.28 -2.44 -1.33
N LEU A 961 8.34 -1.50 -1.16
CA LEU A 961 7.38 -1.10 -2.18
C LEU A 961 8.09 -0.44 -3.36
N LEU A 962 9.05 0.43 -3.09
CA LEU A 962 9.86 1.06 -4.14
C LEU A 962 10.71 0.02 -4.87
N ILE A 963 11.35 -0.91 -4.16
CA ILE A 963 12.12 -1.99 -4.79
C ILE A 963 11.23 -2.86 -5.67
N SER A 964 10.04 -3.22 -5.18
CA SER A 964 9.06 -3.99 -5.93
C SER A 964 8.60 -3.25 -7.18
N SER A 965 8.35 -1.95 -7.06
CA SER A 965 7.95 -1.08 -8.17
C SER A 965 9.02 -1.01 -9.27
N ILE A 966 10.29 -0.80 -8.92
CA ILE A 966 11.38 -0.76 -9.92
C ILE A 966 11.62 -2.13 -10.56
N LYS A 967 11.52 -3.23 -9.79
CA LYS A 967 11.54 -4.60 -10.35
C LYS A 967 10.43 -4.79 -11.37
N ARG A 968 9.20 -4.38 -11.04
CA ARG A 968 8.04 -4.49 -11.91
C ARG A 968 8.20 -3.63 -13.16
N LEU A 969 8.74 -2.41 -13.06
CA LEU A 969 9.07 -1.57 -14.22
C LEU A 969 10.06 -2.28 -15.16
N ALA A 970 11.11 -2.91 -14.64
CA ALA A 970 12.08 -3.65 -15.44
C ALA A 970 11.47 -4.92 -16.08
N GLU A 971 10.56 -5.60 -15.39
CA GLU A 971 9.81 -6.74 -15.94
C GLU A 971 8.87 -6.29 -17.06
N LEU A 972 8.09 -5.24 -16.84
CA LEU A 972 7.19 -4.65 -17.82
C LEU A 972 7.92 -4.19 -19.09
N ALA A 973 9.19 -3.77 -18.99
CA ALA A 973 9.99 -3.47 -20.18
C ALA A 973 10.25 -4.70 -21.05
N LYS A 974 10.43 -5.89 -20.45
CA LYS A 974 10.57 -7.15 -21.20
C LYS A 974 9.23 -7.57 -21.82
N ILE A 975 8.14 -7.49 -21.04
CA ILE A 975 6.79 -7.79 -21.53
C ILE A 975 6.42 -6.84 -22.68
N GLY A 976 6.71 -5.55 -22.55
CA GLY A 976 6.42 -4.55 -23.59
C GLY A 976 7.23 -4.76 -24.87
N ARG A 977 8.46 -5.28 -24.75
CA ARG A 977 9.24 -5.72 -25.92
C ARG A 977 8.55 -6.89 -26.63
N GLU A 978 8.08 -7.88 -25.88
CA GLU A 978 7.37 -9.05 -26.42
C GLU A 978 6.05 -8.64 -27.10
N ALA A 979 5.25 -7.80 -26.45
CA ALA A 979 4.00 -7.25 -27.00
C ALA A 979 4.25 -6.51 -28.33
N LEU A 980 5.28 -5.64 -28.39
CA LEU A 980 5.66 -4.97 -29.63
C LEU A 980 6.12 -5.95 -30.71
N MET A 981 6.89 -6.99 -30.36
CA MET A 981 7.30 -8.02 -31.31
C MET A 981 6.12 -8.82 -31.88
N ASN A 982 5.06 -8.99 -31.11
CA ASN A 982 3.83 -9.67 -31.51
C ASN A 982 2.82 -8.76 -32.24
N GLY A 983 3.05 -7.44 -32.27
CA GLY A 983 2.10 -6.46 -32.81
C GLY A 983 0.93 -6.13 -31.88
N GLU A 984 1.03 -6.46 -30.59
CA GLU A 984 0.00 -6.27 -29.56
C GLU A 984 0.07 -4.86 -28.96
N ILE A 985 -0.24 -3.83 -29.76
CA ILE A 985 -0.11 -2.41 -29.36
C ILE A 985 -1.04 -2.04 -28.19
N ASP A 986 -2.22 -2.66 -28.09
CA ASP A 986 -3.15 -2.40 -26.97
C ASP A 986 -2.55 -2.82 -25.63
N GLU A 987 -1.78 -3.91 -25.61
CA GLU A 987 -1.06 -4.38 -24.42
C GLU A 987 0.04 -3.39 -24.01
N LEU A 988 0.74 -2.79 -24.98
CA LEU A 988 1.68 -1.69 -24.70
C LEU A 988 0.98 -0.52 -23.99
N GLY A 989 -0.26 -0.20 -24.38
CA GLY A 989 -1.10 0.78 -23.68
C GLY A 989 -1.31 0.42 -22.21
N GLY A 990 -1.72 -0.83 -21.94
CA GLY A 990 -1.87 -1.34 -20.57
C GLY A 990 -0.57 -1.24 -19.76
N ILE A 991 0.56 -1.57 -20.38
CA ILE A 991 1.90 -1.46 -19.77
C ILE A 991 2.26 -0.01 -19.45
N MET A 992 1.98 0.94 -20.35
CA MET A 992 2.22 2.36 -20.13
C MET A 992 1.41 2.88 -18.92
N SER A 993 0.14 2.48 -18.83
CA SER A 993 -0.74 2.84 -17.70
C SER A 993 -0.26 2.24 -16.38
N GLU A 994 0.20 0.98 -16.37
CA GLU A 994 0.78 0.36 -15.18
C GLU A 994 2.09 1.04 -14.78
N ALA A 995 2.97 1.32 -15.74
CA ALA A 995 4.22 2.04 -15.52
C ALA A 995 3.97 3.44 -14.93
N TRP A 996 2.95 4.14 -15.41
CA TRP A 996 2.56 5.44 -14.88
C TRP A 996 2.10 5.36 -13.41
N ARG A 997 1.28 4.36 -13.08
CA ARG A 997 0.87 4.10 -11.70
C ARG A 997 2.08 3.83 -10.79
N LEU A 998 3.03 3.02 -11.27
CA LEU A 998 4.26 2.71 -10.52
C LEU A 998 5.14 3.95 -10.34
N HIS A 999 5.28 4.82 -11.34
CA HIS A 999 5.99 6.10 -11.19
C HIS A 999 5.41 6.96 -10.07
N GLN A 1000 4.08 7.02 -9.94
CA GLN A 1000 3.44 7.76 -8.85
C GLN A 1000 3.65 7.11 -7.47
N GLU A 1001 3.89 5.79 -7.41
CA GLU A 1001 4.26 5.09 -6.19
C GLU A 1001 5.73 5.37 -5.78
N LEU A 1002 6.61 5.56 -6.77
CA LEU A 1002 8.00 6.00 -6.57
C LEU A 1002 8.07 7.44 -6.06
N ASP A 1003 7.39 8.36 -6.75
CA ASP A 1003 7.24 9.76 -6.34
C ASP A 1003 5.83 10.27 -6.67
N PRO A 1004 4.98 10.56 -5.68
CA PRO A 1004 3.65 11.16 -5.90
C PRO A 1004 3.72 12.48 -6.67
N PHE A 1005 4.83 13.21 -6.54
CA PHE A 1005 5.02 14.48 -7.22
C PHE A 1005 5.44 14.32 -8.69
N CYS A 1006 5.62 13.11 -9.21
CA CYS A 1006 5.83 12.90 -10.65
C CYS A 1006 4.57 13.22 -11.47
N SER A 1007 3.42 13.44 -10.84
CA SER A 1007 2.21 14.01 -11.45
C SER A 1007 1.73 15.22 -10.65
N ASN A 1008 0.72 15.90 -11.17
CA ASN A 1008 0.05 17.02 -10.53
C ASN A 1008 -1.41 17.09 -11.04
N LYS A 1009 -2.21 17.98 -10.47
CA LYS A 1009 -3.63 18.14 -10.82
C LYS A 1009 -3.87 18.33 -12.32
N LEU A 1010 -3.07 19.16 -13.00
CA LEU A 1010 -3.23 19.41 -14.44
C LEU A 1010 -2.96 18.16 -15.26
N VAL A 1011 -1.93 17.39 -14.91
CA VAL A 1011 -1.60 16.13 -15.59
C VAL A 1011 -2.67 15.07 -15.34
N ASP A 1012 -3.18 14.96 -14.11
CA ASP A 1012 -4.24 14.01 -13.76
C ASP A 1012 -5.54 14.33 -14.49
N GLU A 1013 -5.91 15.61 -14.60
CA GLU A 1013 -7.06 16.08 -15.38
C GLU A 1013 -6.89 15.83 -16.88
N LEU A 1014 -5.69 16.09 -17.42
CA LEU A 1014 -5.34 15.82 -18.81
C LEU A 1014 -5.49 14.32 -19.15
N PHE A 1015 -5.02 13.44 -18.26
CA PHE A 1015 -5.13 12.01 -18.44
C PHE A 1015 -6.56 11.49 -18.25
N ALA A 1016 -7.31 12.02 -17.28
CA ALA A 1016 -8.73 11.72 -17.15
C ALA A 1016 -9.53 12.15 -18.40
N PHE A 1017 -9.16 13.28 -19.02
CA PHE A 1017 -9.73 13.74 -20.29
C PHE A 1017 -9.38 12.81 -21.46
N ALA A 1018 -8.15 12.29 -21.51
CA ALA A 1018 -7.67 11.42 -22.58
C ALA A 1018 -8.12 9.95 -22.45
N ASP A 1019 -8.46 9.48 -21.24
CA ASP A 1019 -8.80 8.09 -20.92
C ASP A 1019 -9.87 7.45 -21.84
N PRO A 1020 -10.98 8.15 -22.21
CA PRO A 1020 -11.96 7.57 -23.13
C PRO A 1020 -11.41 7.24 -24.52
N TYR A 1021 -10.37 7.95 -24.97
CA TYR A 1021 -9.78 7.80 -26.31
C TYR A 1021 -8.58 6.85 -26.33
N CYS A 1022 -7.93 6.63 -25.20
CA CYS A 1022 -6.66 5.94 -25.09
C CYS A 1022 -6.80 4.50 -24.59
N CYS A 1023 -5.88 3.62 -24.99
CA CYS A 1023 -5.63 2.35 -24.30
C CYS A 1023 -4.54 2.48 -23.23
N GLY A 1024 -3.76 3.57 -23.25
CA GLY A 1024 -2.90 3.96 -22.14
C GLY A 1024 -2.11 5.24 -22.36
N TYR A 1025 -1.54 5.76 -21.28
CA TYR A 1025 -0.82 7.03 -21.28
C TYR A 1025 0.18 7.12 -20.12
N LYS A 1026 1.20 7.97 -20.28
CA LYS A 1026 2.17 8.31 -19.22
C LYS A 1026 2.94 9.58 -19.54
N LEU A 1027 3.53 10.23 -18.54
CA LEU A 1027 4.60 11.19 -18.79
C LEU A 1027 5.92 10.46 -19.13
N VAL A 1028 6.78 11.17 -19.87
CA VAL A 1028 8.14 10.74 -20.25
C VAL A 1028 9.14 11.25 -19.21
N GLY A 1029 10.15 10.43 -18.88
CA GLY A 1029 11.18 10.78 -17.90
C GLY A 1029 10.69 10.85 -16.45
N ALA A 1030 11.26 11.76 -15.65
CA ALA A 1030 11.03 11.85 -14.20
C ALA A 1030 9.62 12.37 -13.79
N GLY A 1031 8.87 12.94 -14.73
CA GLY A 1031 7.51 13.46 -14.50
C GLY A 1031 7.44 14.87 -13.90
N GLY A 1032 6.21 15.28 -13.56
CA GLY A 1032 5.82 16.56 -12.97
C GLY A 1032 5.65 17.69 -13.99
N GLY A 1033 5.62 17.34 -15.28
CA GLY A 1033 5.57 18.22 -16.44
C GLY A 1033 6.27 17.57 -17.64
N GLY A 1034 6.47 18.30 -18.73
CA GLY A 1034 7.19 17.83 -19.91
C GLY A 1034 6.27 17.17 -20.93
N PHE A 1035 6.77 16.13 -21.60
CA PHE A 1035 6.02 15.40 -22.62
C PHE A 1035 5.23 14.22 -22.04
N ALA A 1036 4.04 14.02 -22.58
CA ALA A 1036 3.18 12.87 -22.38
C ALA A 1036 3.14 12.00 -23.64
N LEU A 1037 3.07 10.70 -23.44
CA LEU A 1037 2.71 9.71 -24.45
C LEU A 1037 1.25 9.32 -24.23
N MET A 1038 0.43 9.40 -25.27
CA MET A 1038 -0.97 9.00 -25.26
C MET A 1038 -1.25 8.07 -26.43
N LEU A 1039 -1.57 6.81 -26.15
CA LEU A 1039 -1.81 5.79 -27.16
C LEU A 1039 -3.30 5.62 -27.39
N GLY A 1040 -3.80 6.09 -28.54
CA GLY A 1040 -5.21 5.98 -28.92
C GLY A 1040 -5.65 4.52 -29.11
N LYS A 1041 -6.91 4.21 -28.78
CA LYS A 1041 -7.52 2.88 -28.99
C LYS A 1041 -7.49 2.42 -30.45
N ASN A 1042 -7.53 3.37 -31.38
CA ASN A 1042 -7.37 3.16 -32.81
C ASN A 1042 -7.00 4.51 -33.48
N LEU A 1043 -6.81 4.50 -34.79
CA LEU A 1043 -6.49 5.71 -35.58
C LEU A 1043 -7.54 6.82 -35.43
N ASN A 1044 -8.83 6.49 -35.37
CA ASN A 1044 -9.89 7.48 -35.27
C ASN A 1044 -9.88 8.13 -33.88
N SER A 1045 -9.77 7.34 -32.82
CA SER A 1045 -9.67 7.87 -31.45
C SER A 1045 -8.43 8.76 -31.25
N ALA A 1046 -7.29 8.42 -31.88
CA ALA A 1046 -6.09 9.26 -31.84
C ALA A 1046 -6.30 10.61 -32.57
N LYS A 1047 -7.02 10.62 -33.70
CA LYS A 1047 -7.38 11.85 -34.43
C LYS A 1047 -8.37 12.71 -33.64
N GLU A 1048 -9.40 12.08 -33.08
CA GLU A 1048 -10.39 12.74 -32.22
C GLU A 1048 -9.72 13.38 -31.01
N LEU A 1049 -8.83 12.65 -30.33
CA LEU A 1049 -8.06 13.18 -29.20
C LEU A 1049 -7.15 14.34 -29.61
N ARG A 1050 -6.43 14.23 -30.74
CA ARG A 1050 -5.61 15.34 -31.25
C ARG A 1050 -6.45 16.60 -31.46
N GLN A 1051 -7.57 16.50 -32.17
CA GLN A 1051 -8.47 17.62 -32.41
C GLN A 1051 -9.07 18.18 -31.11
N ALA A 1052 -9.44 17.29 -30.18
CA ALA A 1052 -10.01 17.69 -28.89
C ALA A 1052 -8.98 18.45 -28.02
N LEU A 1053 -7.70 18.06 -28.05
CA LEU A 1053 -6.62 18.76 -27.37
C LEU A 1053 -6.31 20.11 -28.02
N GLU A 1054 -6.22 20.16 -29.36
CA GLU A 1054 -5.95 21.41 -30.10
C GLU A 1054 -7.06 22.46 -29.94
N ASN A 1055 -8.32 22.02 -29.78
CA ASN A 1055 -9.47 22.90 -29.58
C ASN A 1055 -9.78 23.20 -28.10
N SER A 1056 -9.08 22.56 -27.16
CA SER A 1056 -9.37 22.74 -25.74
C SER A 1056 -8.87 24.09 -25.25
N ALA A 1057 -9.77 24.92 -24.73
CA ALA A 1057 -9.38 26.14 -24.00
C ALA A 1057 -8.86 25.82 -22.58
N THR A 1058 -9.07 24.61 -22.09
CA THR A 1058 -8.71 24.19 -20.72
C THR A 1058 -7.24 23.78 -20.60
N PHE A 1059 -6.67 23.21 -21.67
CA PHE A 1059 -5.32 22.66 -21.66
C PHE A 1059 -4.41 23.42 -22.64
N ASP A 1060 -3.41 24.14 -22.12
CA ASP A 1060 -2.37 24.76 -22.95
C ASP A 1060 -1.30 23.71 -23.32
N VAL A 1061 -1.66 22.82 -24.23
CA VAL A 1061 -0.83 21.70 -24.67
C VAL A 1061 -0.46 21.82 -26.14
N LYS A 1062 0.71 21.28 -26.50
CA LYS A 1062 1.17 21.23 -27.89
C LYS A 1062 1.38 19.78 -28.32
N VAL A 1063 0.65 19.35 -29.35
CA VAL A 1063 0.87 18.05 -30.00
C VAL A 1063 1.97 18.19 -31.05
N TYR A 1064 3.02 17.39 -30.94
CA TYR A 1064 4.15 17.42 -31.88
C TYR A 1064 3.99 16.37 -32.98
N ASN A 1065 4.44 16.71 -34.19
CA ASN A 1065 4.66 15.71 -35.22
C ASN A 1065 5.99 15.01 -34.93
N TRP A 1066 5.98 13.68 -35.02
CA TRP A 1066 7.14 12.86 -34.72
C TRP A 1066 7.22 11.69 -35.68
N ASN A 1067 8.43 11.16 -35.86
CA ASN A 1067 8.66 9.89 -36.54
C ASN A 1067 9.81 9.13 -35.86
N VAL A 1068 9.85 7.81 -36.07
CA VAL A 1068 10.92 6.98 -35.52
C VAL A 1068 12.23 7.36 -36.20
N ALA A 1069 13.26 7.67 -35.41
CA ALA A 1069 14.59 7.94 -35.92
C ALA A 1069 15.26 6.60 -36.27
N MET A 1070 15.08 6.13 -37.50
CA MET A 1070 15.72 4.93 -38.02
C MET A 1070 17.15 5.23 -38.50
N THR A 1071 18.01 4.22 -38.56
CA THR A 1071 19.28 4.30 -39.28
C THR A 1071 18.99 4.70 -40.74
N PRO A 1072 19.73 5.69 -41.30
CA PRO A 1072 19.58 6.06 -42.70
C PRO A 1072 19.89 4.91 -43.66
#